data_AF-A0A8I0SZK9-F1
#
_entry.id   AF-A0A8I0SZK9-F1
#
_cell.length_a   1.000
_cell.length_b   1.000
_cell.length_c   1.000
_cell.angle_alpha   90.00
_cell.angle_beta   90.00
_cell.angle_gamma   90.00
#
_symmetry.space_group_name_H-M   'P 1'
#
loop_
_entity.id
_entity.type
_entity.pdbx_description
1 polymer ?
#
loop_
_entity_poly.entity_id
_entity_poly.type
_entity_poly.pdbx_seq_one_letter_code
_entity_poly.pdbx_strand_id
1 'polypeptide(L)'
;MATNTPSGVQLRIRGKVQGVGFRPFVWQLAQQLQLYGDVCNDGDGVVVRLLEDPALFIRELHAHCPPLARIDSVESEPFRWAQLPTEFSIRQSAGGMMNTQIVPDAATCPECLAEMNTPGERRYRYPFINCTHCGPRFTIIRAMPYDRPFTVMASFPLCPQCDNEYRDPYDRRFHAQPVACPACGPHLSWLSGGHLAEKDAALQAAVEMLQTGGIVAVKGIGGFHLACDARNSDAVARLRARKRRPAKPLAVMLPDASGLPEAATRLLKTPAAPIVLVDKQHVSSLCDGIAPGLTEVGVMLPANPLQHLLLQALKCPLVMTSGNLSGKPPAISNEQALEDLQDIAEGFLLHNRDIVQRMDDSVVRESGEMLRRSRGYVPDALALPPGFHHIPPILCLGADLKNTFCLVRGEQAVISQHLGDLSDDGIQHQWRDALRLIQTIYDFTPQRLVRDAHPGYVSSQWASEMNLPTEIVLHHHAHAAACLAEHGWPLDGGDVIALTLDGIGMGEAGALWGGECLRVNYRECEHLGGLPAVALVGGDLAAKQPWRNLLAQCLRFVPDWQHYPETQYLQRQNWNVLARAIERGINAPLASSCGRLFDAVAAALNCAPESLSYEGEAACALEALASQCVGVKHPVTLPLAGHQLDLATFWSQWLNWQATPAERAWAFHDALAHGFATMLRKQATARGIDTLVFSGGVMHNRLLSARLADYLADFTLLFPQQLPAGDGGLSLGQGVIAAARGMAEA
;
A
#
# COMPACT_ATOMS: atom_id res chain seq x y z
N MET A 1 -0.85 -51.15 -38.39
CA MET A 1 -0.66 -50.48 -37.10
C MET A 1 0.32 -49.34 -37.32
N ALA A 2 -0.16 -48.13 -37.59
CA ALA A 2 0.71 -46.96 -37.69
C ALA A 2 1.05 -46.53 -36.26
N THR A 3 2.33 -46.49 -35.94
CA THR A 3 2.85 -46.08 -34.63
C THR A 3 2.35 -44.68 -34.28
N ASN A 4 1.65 -44.60 -33.14
CA ASN A 4 0.93 -43.43 -32.65
C ASN A 4 1.89 -42.46 -31.94
N THR A 5 2.97 -42.07 -32.62
CA THR A 5 4.07 -41.29 -32.01
C THR A 5 3.75 -39.78 -32.11
N PRO A 6 3.81 -39.02 -30.99
CA PRO A 6 3.63 -37.56 -31.02
C PRO A 6 4.70 -36.90 -31.89
N SER A 7 4.33 -35.82 -32.57
CA SER A 7 5.20 -35.11 -33.53
C SER A 7 5.71 -33.77 -32.97
N GLY A 8 5.65 -33.58 -31.66
CA GLY A 8 6.01 -32.35 -30.97
C GLY A 8 5.48 -32.32 -29.53
N VAL A 9 5.60 -31.16 -28.89
CA VAL A 9 5.17 -30.90 -27.52
C VAL A 9 4.40 -29.59 -27.44
N GLN A 10 3.43 -29.53 -26.52
CA GLN A 10 2.76 -28.30 -26.12
C GLN A 10 3.14 -27.99 -24.68
N LEU A 11 3.59 -26.76 -24.45
CA LEU A 11 3.87 -26.19 -23.16
C LEU A 11 2.78 -25.19 -22.80
N ARG A 12 2.26 -25.31 -21.58
CA ARG A 12 1.32 -24.40 -20.96
C ARG A 12 2.05 -23.65 -19.85
N ILE A 13 2.25 -22.35 -20.06
CA ILE A 13 2.98 -21.49 -19.13
C ILE A 13 1.97 -20.57 -18.44
N ARG A 14 1.86 -20.69 -17.11
CA ARG A 14 0.97 -19.85 -16.29
C ARG A 14 1.76 -18.88 -15.41
N GLY A 15 1.12 -17.78 -15.03
CA GLY A 15 1.67 -16.74 -14.16
C GLY A 15 1.54 -15.34 -14.78
N LYS A 16 2.46 -14.45 -14.42
CA LYS A 16 2.54 -13.09 -14.95
C LYS A 16 3.27 -13.10 -16.29
N VAL A 17 2.63 -13.66 -17.32
CA VAL A 17 3.25 -13.89 -18.64
C VAL A 17 2.54 -13.15 -19.78
N GLN A 18 1.57 -12.30 -19.48
CA GLN A 18 0.86 -11.48 -20.47
C GLN A 18 1.10 -9.98 -20.24
N GLY A 19 1.16 -9.19 -21.33
CA GLY A 19 1.41 -7.74 -21.24
C GLY A 19 2.84 -7.34 -20.81
N VAL A 20 3.76 -8.31 -20.73
CA VAL A 20 5.15 -8.16 -20.25
C VAL A 20 6.22 -8.38 -21.31
N GLY A 21 5.83 -8.47 -22.59
CA GLY A 21 6.75 -8.82 -23.67
C GLY A 21 7.12 -10.31 -23.73
N PHE A 22 6.36 -11.20 -23.07
CA PHE A 22 6.67 -12.64 -23.00
C PHE A 22 6.62 -13.36 -24.36
N ARG A 23 5.59 -13.13 -25.19
CA ARG A 23 5.52 -13.69 -26.56
C ARG A 23 6.72 -13.27 -27.43
N PRO A 24 7.10 -11.98 -27.50
CA PRO A 24 8.36 -11.56 -28.12
C PRO A 24 9.56 -12.34 -27.62
N PHE A 25 9.71 -12.47 -26.29
CA PHE A 25 10.81 -13.19 -25.67
C PHE A 25 10.83 -14.66 -26.07
N VAL A 26 9.69 -15.35 -25.99
CA VAL A 26 9.55 -16.76 -26.44
C VAL A 26 9.94 -16.90 -27.91
N TRP A 27 9.49 -16.00 -28.77
CA TRP A 27 9.83 -16.02 -30.18
C TRP A 27 11.33 -15.81 -30.40
N GLN A 28 11.94 -14.81 -29.77
CA GLN A 28 13.38 -14.55 -29.85
C GLN A 28 14.21 -15.73 -29.34
N LEU A 29 13.79 -16.33 -28.22
CA LEU A 29 14.44 -17.50 -27.65
C LEU A 29 14.35 -18.70 -28.59
N ALA A 30 13.18 -18.94 -29.19
CA ALA A 30 13.01 -20.01 -30.18
C ALA A 30 13.91 -19.80 -31.41
N GLN A 31 14.06 -18.57 -31.89
CA GLN A 31 14.98 -18.25 -33.00
C GLN A 31 16.45 -18.48 -32.63
N GLN A 32 16.88 -18.06 -31.43
CA GLN A 32 18.24 -18.28 -30.93
C GLN A 32 18.57 -19.77 -30.81
N LEU A 33 17.60 -20.58 -30.42
CA LEU A 33 17.73 -22.03 -30.27
C LEU A 33 17.41 -22.81 -31.55
N GLN A 34 17.09 -22.13 -32.66
CA GLN A 34 16.71 -22.72 -33.96
C GLN A 34 15.56 -23.74 -33.86
N LEU A 35 14.55 -23.42 -33.04
CA LEU A 35 13.37 -24.25 -32.81
C LEU A 35 12.25 -23.92 -33.80
N TYR A 36 11.35 -24.88 -34.03
CA TYR A 36 10.22 -24.73 -34.95
C TYR A 36 8.91 -24.91 -34.21
N GLY A 37 7.93 -24.03 -34.49
CA GLY A 37 6.69 -24.05 -33.72
C GLY A 37 5.89 -22.76 -33.69
N ASP A 38 5.16 -22.55 -32.61
CA ASP A 38 4.47 -21.29 -32.38
C ASP A 38 4.25 -20.94 -30.92
N VAL A 39 3.97 -19.66 -30.68
CA VAL A 39 3.50 -19.14 -29.40
C VAL A 39 2.21 -18.35 -29.57
N CYS A 40 1.27 -18.51 -28.63
CA CYS A 40 0.10 -17.64 -28.52
C CYS A 40 -0.29 -17.39 -27.07
N ASN A 41 -1.05 -16.32 -26.84
CA ASN A 41 -1.78 -16.13 -25.59
C ASN A 41 -3.19 -16.72 -25.72
N ASP A 42 -3.71 -17.24 -24.62
CA ASP A 42 -5.14 -17.49 -24.44
C ASP A 42 -5.55 -17.05 -23.02
N GLY A 43 -6.75 -17.45 -22.57
CA GLY A 43 -7.27 -17.07 -21.26
C GLY A 43 -6.44 -17.57 -20.07
N ASP A 44 -5.73 -18.69 -20.20
CA ASP A 44 -5.06 -19.35 -19.05
C ASP A 44 -3.55 -19.07 -18.96
N GLY A 45 -2.97 -18.40 -19.96
CA GLY A 45 -1.53 -18.09 -19.95
C GLY A 45 -0.94 -17.95 -21.34
N VAL A 46 0.25 -18.52 -21.51
CA VAL A 46 0.97 -18.60 -22.79
C VAL A 46 1.06 -20.07 -23.19
N VAL A 47 0.70 -20.36 -24.43
CA VAL A 47 0.87 -21.67 -25.04
C VAL A 47 2.05 -21.61 -25.99
N VAL A 48 3.01 -22.50 -25.82
CA VAL A 48 4.14 -22.70 -26.72
C VAL A 48 4.07 -24.10 -27.29
N ARG A 49 4.10 -24.23 -28.61
CA ARG A 49 4.13 -25.53 -29.29
C ARG A 49 5.46 -25.65 -30.00
N LEU A 50 6.17 -26.75 -29.75
CA LEU A 50 7.49 -27.02 -30.32
C LEU A 50 7.46 -28.34 -31.09
N LEU A 51 8.25 -28.42 -32.16
CA LEU A 51 8.52 -29.67 -32.86
C LEU A 51 9.56 -30.51 -32.10
N GLU A 52 10.50 -29.85 -31.45
CA GLU A 52 11.64 -30.45 -30.74
C GLU A 52 11.37 -30.75 -29.25
N ASP A 53 12.34 -31.39 -28.60
CA ASP A 53 12.37 -31.59 -27.15
C ASP A 53 12.45 -30.23 -26.40
N PRO A 54 11.54 -29.96 -25.43
CA PRO A 54 11.46 -28.64 -24.81
C PRO A 54 12.49 -28.42 -23.70
N ALA A 55 13.29 -29.42 -23.31
CA ALA A 55 14.13 -29.35 -22.10
C ALA A 55 15.09 -28.14 -22.10
N LEU A 56 15.77 -27.89 -23.22
CA LEU A 56 16.65 -26.72 -23.38
C LEU A 56 15.84 -25.41 -23.36
N PHE A 57 14.72 -25.37 -24.08
CA PHE A 57 13.87 -24.19 -24.15
C PHE A 57 13.34 -23.79 -22.77
N ILE A 58 12.81 -24.74 -21.99
CA ILE A 58 12.28 -24.49 -20.63
C ILE A 58 13.38 -23.93 -19.72
N ARG A 59 14.60 -24.49 -19.78
CA ARG A 59 15.73 -24.01 -18.98
C ARG A 59 16.06 -22.56 -19.30
N GLU A 60 16.20 -22.22 -20.58
CA GLU A 60 16.52 -20.86 -21.01
C GLU A 60 15.37 -19.87 -20.77
N LEU A 61 14.13 -20.33 -20.89
CA LEU A 61 12.91 -19.58 -20.59
C LEU A 61 12.90 -19.11 -19.12
N HIS A 62 13.27 -19.98 -18.18
CA HIS A 62 13.41 -19.61 -16.78
C HIS A 62 14.63 -18.71 -16.52
N ALA A 63 15.77 -18.98 -17.17
CA ALA A 63 17.01 -18.23 -16.95
C ALA A 63 16.93 -16.77 -17.43
N HIS A 64 16.20 -16.51 -18.51
CA HIS A 64 16.16 -15.20 -19.18
C HIS A 64 14.76 -14.55 -19.17
N CYS A 65 13.90 -14.97 -18.23
CA CYS A 65 12.53 -14.46 -18.11
C CYS A 65 12.50 -12.91 -18.07
N PRO A 66 11.62 -12.24 -18.86
CA PRO A 66 11.55 -10.78 -18.90
C PRO A 66 11.35 -10.15 -17.51
N PRO A 67 11.83 -8.91 -17.26
CA PRO A 67 11.86 -8.34 -15.90
C PRO A 67 10.50 -8.18 -15.20
N LEU A 68 9.43 -8.00 -15.98
CA LEU A 68 8.07 -7.89 -15.44
C LEU A 68 7.33 -9.24 -15.42
N ALA A 69 7.94 -10.28 -15.99
CA ALA A 69 7.33 -11.58 -16.14
C ALA A 69 7.66 -12.50 -14.96
N ARG A 70 6.70 -13.35 -14.59
CA ARG A 70 6.89 -14.40 -13.58
C ARG A 70 6.22 -15.68 -14.09
N ILE A 71 6.99 -16.76 -14.12
CA ILE A 71 6.49 -18.09 -14.50
C ILE A 71 6.15 -18.83 -13.21
N ASP A 72 4.86 -19.12 -13.01
CA ASP A 72 4.35 -19.83 -11.84
C ASP A 72 4.33 -21.34 -12.08
N SER A 73 4.03 -21.78 -13.30
CA SER A 73 4.10 -23.18 -13.71
C SER A 73 4.34 -23.33 -15.21
N VAL A 74 4.95 -24.45 -15.59
CA VAL A 74 5.09 -24.92 -16.97
C VAL A 74 4.64 -26.37 -17.02
N GLU A 75 3.48 -26.61 -17.63
CA GLU A 75 2.99 -27.98 -17.89
C GLU A 75 3.37 -28.37 -19.32
N SER A 76 3.74 -29.64 -19.51
CA SER A 76 4.17 -30.17 -20.80
C SER A 76 3.30 -31.37 -21.16
N GLU A 77 2.76 -31.37 -22.37
CA GLU A 77 1.97 -32.47 -22.91
C GLU A 77 2.35 -32.79 -24.37
N PRO A 78 2.27 -34.06 -24.80
CA PRO A 78 2.52 -34.43 -26.18
C PRO A 78 1.57 -33.70 -27.14
N PHE A 79 2.10 -33.15 -28.23
CA PHE A 79 1.32 -32.44 -29.24
C PHE A 79 1.49 -33.06 -30.63
N ARG A 80 0.45 -32.96 -31.46
CA ARG A 80 0.46 -33.45 -32.83
C ARG A 80 0.18 -32.31 -33.79
N TRP A 81 1.15 -32.06 -34.66
CA TRP A 81 1.02 -31.09 -35.74
C TRP A 81 0.20 -31.69 -36.88
N ALA A 82 -0.81 -30.95 -37.36
CA ALA A 82 -1.51 -31.29 -38.60
C ALA A 82 -0.59 -31.12 -39.82
N GLN A 83 0.25 -30.09 -39.77
CA GLN A 83 1.33 -29.81 -40.71
C GLN A 83 2.55 -29.35 -39.92
N LEU A 84 3.73 -29.90 -40.23
CA LEU A 84 4.95 -29.55 -39.52
C LEU A 84 5.33 -28.09 -39.78
N PRO A 85 5.67 -27.33 -38.72
CA PRO A 85 6.09 -25.94 -38.85
C PRO A 85 7.45 -25.86 -39.56
N THR A 86 7.60 -24.89 -40.47
CA THR A 86 8.87 -24.59 -41.16
C THR A 86 9.58 -23.37 -40.56
N GLU A 87 8.97 -22.71 -39.59
CA GLU A 87 9.50 -21.58 -38.83
C GLU A 87 8.86 -21.53 -37.43
N PHE A 88 9.36 -20.66 -36.57
CA PHE A 88 8.69 -20.33 -35.31
C PHE A 88 7.88 -19.03 -35.46
N SER A 89 6.57 -19.09 -35.19
CA SER A 89 5.64 -17.97 -35.42
C SER A 89 4.90 -17.51 -34.17
N ILE A 90 4.51 -16.25 -34.13
CA ILE A 90 3.60 -15.73 -33.09
C ILE A 90 2.19 -15.75 -33.68
N ARG A 91 1.33 -16.63 -33.18
CA ARG A 91 -0.06 -16.72 -33.64
C ARG A 91 -0.93 -15.64 -32.99
N GLN A 92 -2.02 -15.29 -33.67
CA GLN A 92 -3.09 -14.49 -33.04
C GLN A 92 -3.61 -15.20 -31.80
N SER A 93 -3.82 -14.42 -30.75
CA SER A 93 -4.36 -14.90 -29.48
C SER A 93 -5.77 -15.48 -29.68
N ALA A 94 -6.07 -16.59 -29.02
CA ALA A 94 -7.42 -17.14 -28.98
C ALA A 94 -8.25 -16.40 -27.91
N GLY A 95 -9.47 -15.97 -28.25
CA GLY A 95 -10.41 -15.40 -27.28
C GLY A 95 -10.94 -16.46 -26.32
N GLY A 96 -11.07 -16.12 -25.04
CA GLY A 96 -11.59 -16.98 -23.97
C GLY A 96 -11.72 -16.21 -22.65
N MET A 97 -12.31 -16.82 -21.62
CA MET A 97 -12.34 -16.25 -20.25
C MET A 97 -10.91 -16.00 -19.77
N MET A 98 -10.56 -14.76 -19.42
CA MET A 98 -9.21 -14.43 -18.96
C MET A 98 -9.01 -14.80 -17.49
N ASN A 99 -8.09 -15.74 -17.25
CA ASN A 99 -7.45 -16.02 -15.97
C ASN A 99 -6.08 -15.34 -15.82
N THR A 100 -5.67 -14.50 -16.78
CA THR A 100 -4.32 -13.92 -16.82
C THR A 100 -4.20 -12.56 -16.12
N GLN A 101 -3.10 -12.39 -15.39
CA GLN A 101 -2.80 -11.20 -14.57
C GLN A 101 -2.42 -10.00 -15.44
N ILE A 102 -2.93 -8.81 -15.08
CA ILE A 102 -2.44 -7.53 -15.61
C ILE A 102 -1.28 -7.05 -14.76
N VAL A 103 -0.25 -6.55 -15.42
CA VAL A 103 0.92 -6.03 -14.74
C VAL A 103 0.70 -4.61 -14.19
N PRO A 104 1.28 -4.28 -13.02
CA PRO A 104 1.26 -2.94 -12.47
C PRO A 104 1.97 -1.93 -13.37
N ASP A 105 1.74 -0.65 -13.10
CA ASP A 105 2.57 0.42 -13.65
C ASP A 105 4.04 0.21 -13.22
N ALA A 106 4.96 0.29 -14.18
CA ALA A 106 6.37 0.00 -13.95
C ALA A 106 7.25 1.23 -14.23
N ALA A 107 8.25 1.45 -13.38
CA ALA A 107 9.21 2.53 -13.53
C ALA A 107 10.00 2.42 -14.84
N THR A 108 10.47 3.55 -15.37
CA THR A 108 11.28 3.61 -16.60
C THR A 108 12.47 2.66 -16.52
N CYS A 109 12.58 1.73 -17.48
CA CYS A 109 13.69 0.78 -17.51
C CYS A 109 15.01 1.47 -17.90
N PRO A 110 16.17 0.89 -17.54
CA PRO A 110 17.49 1.46 -17.86
C PRO A 110 17.69 1.76 -19.35
N GLU A 111 17.19 0.92 -20.25
CA GLU A 111 17.33 1.09 -21.71
C GLU A 111 16.54 2.29 -22.22
N CYS A 112 15.30 2.49 -21.72
CA CYS A 112 14.52 3.67 -22.07
C CYS A 112 15.13 4.95 -21.49
N LEU A 113 15.71 4.88 -20.29
CA LEU A 113 16.41 6.01 -19.70
C LEU A 113 17.68 6.37 -20.50
N ALA A 114 18.44 5.37 -20.95
CA ALA A 114 19.59 5.57 -21.82
C ALA A 114 19.19 6.21 -23.16
N GLU A 115 18.15 5.72 -23.82
CA GLU A 115 17.64 6.29 -25.09
C GLU A 115 17.17 7.74 -24.90
N MET A 116 16.45 8.03 -23.81
CA MET A 116 16.02 9.40 -23.50
C MET A 116 17.20 10.36 -23.30
N ASN A 117 18.31 9.87 -22.78
CA ASN A 117 19.50 10.67 -22.48
C ASN A 117 20.53 10.72 -23.62
N THR A 118 20.31 10.01 -24.72
CA THR A 118 21.27 9.95 -25.84
C THR A 118 20.92 10.99 -26.91
N PRO A 119 21.73 12.04 -27.11
CA PRO A 119 21.47 13.01 -28.17
C PRO A 119 21.49 12.34 -29.56
N GLY A 120 20.54 12.70 -30.42
CA GLY A 120 20.37 12.09 -31.74
C GLY A 120 19.36 10.95 -31.79
N GLU A 121 19.02 10.34 -30.64
CA GLU A 121 17.90 9.41 -30.57
C GLU A 121 16.57 10.10 -30.85
N ARG A 122 15.65 9.39 -31.51
CA ARG A 122 14.33 9.95 -31.87
C ARG A 122 13.49 10.32 -30.65
N ARG A 123 13.75 9.66 -29.52
CA ARG A 123 13.08 9.89 -28.23
C ARG A 123 13.99 10.61 -27.23
N TYR A 124 15.04 11.28 -27.70
CA TYR A 124 15.86 12.14 -26.85
C TYR A 124 14.98 13.16 -26.12
N ARG A 125 15.10 13.18 -24.78
CA ARG A 125 14.31 13.99 -23.85
C ARG A 125 12.78 13.84 -23.97
N TYR A 126 12.28 12.74 -24.52
CA TYR A 126 10.84 12.53 -24.66
C TYR A 126 10.20 12.07 -23.33
N PRO A 127 9.31 12.87 -22.70
CA PRO A 127 8.83 12.64 -21.33
C PRO A 127 7.82 11.48 -21.19
N PHE A 128 7.50 10.79 -22.28
CA PHE A 128 6.60 9.64 -22.30
C PHE A 128 7.23 8.41 -22.95
N ILE A 129 8.57 8.33 -22.99
CA ILE A 129 9.26 7.13 -23.45
C ILE A 129 8.88 5.92 -22.59
N ASN A 130 8.58 4.80 -23.24
CA ASN A 130 8.39 3.50 -22.60
C ASN A 130 8.64 2.38 -23.61
N CYS A 131 8.73 1.15 -23.12
CA CYS A 131 8.77 -0.07 -23.92
C CYS A 131 7.84 -1.15 -23.32
N THR A 132 7.95 -2.39 -23.78
CA THR A 132 7.20 -3.53 -23.23
C THR A 132 7.50 -3.80 -21.76
N HIS A 133 8.70 -3.44 -21.28
CA HIS A 133 9.18 -3.72 -19.92
C HIS A 133 8.98 -2.58 -18.90
N CYS A 134 8.43 -1.43 -19.32
CA CYS A 134 8.24 -0.29 -18.41
C CYS A 134 7.09 0.63 -18.84
N GLY A 135 6.78 1.62 -17.99
CA GLY A 135 5.78 2.65 -18.24
C GLY A 135 4.40 2.32 -17.66
N PRO A 136 3.39 3.17 -17.93
CA PRO A 136 2.05 3.00 -17.39
C PRO A 136 1.36 1.76 -17.97
N ARG A 137 0.52 1.15 -17.15
CA ARG A 137 -0.27 -0.04 -17.42
C ARG A 137 -1.67 0.17 -16.84
N PHE A 138 -1.90 -0.21 -15.59
CA PHE A 138 -3.20 -0.11 -14.92
C PHE A 138 -3.80 1.30 -15.02
N THR A 139 -3.00 2.36 -14.87
CA THR A 139 -3.51 3.75 -14.88
C THR A 139 -3.99 4.26 -16.24
N ILE A 140 -3.77 3.51 -17.32
CA ILE A 140 -4.17 3.89 -18.69
C ILE A 140 -5.10 2.89 -19.37
N ILE A 141 -5.46 1.78 -18.70
CA ILE A 141 -6.34 0.75 -19.26
C ILE A 141 -7.80 1.16 -19.06
N ARG A 142 -8.56 1.24 -20.15
CA ARG A 142 -10.02 1.51 -20.11
C ARG A 142 -10.83 0.21 -20.06
N ALA A 143 -10.38 -0.81 -20.80
CA ALA A 143 -11.03 -2.11 -20.86
C ALA A 143 -10.02 -3.19 -21.28
N MET A 144 -10.43 -4.45 -21.16
CA MET A 144 -9.69 -5.61 -21.67
C MET A 144 -10.27 -6.08 -23.02
N PRO A 145 -9.48 -6.73 -23.89
CA PRO A 145 -8.06 -7.11 -23.73
C PRO A 145 -7.08 -5.93 -23.72
N TYR A 146 -5.86 -6.13 -23.19
CA TYR A 146 -4.84 -5.09 -23.14
C TYR A 146 -4.24 -4.81 -24.53
N ASP A 147 -4.93 -3.96 -25.28
CA ASP A 147 -4.53 -3.45 -26.59
C ASP A 147 -4.72 -1.94 -26.67
N ARG A 148 -3.88 -1.27 -27.49
CA ARG A 148 -3.87 0.20 -27.63
C ARG A 148 -5.28 0.85 -27.75
N PRO A 149 -6.24 0.35 -28.55
CA PRO A 149 -7.58 0.95 -28.67
C PRO A 149 -8.39 0.96 -27.37
N PHE A 150 -8.10 0.07 -26.43
CA PHE A 150 -8.75 -0.03 -25.13
C PHE A 150 -7.94 0.65 -24.02
N THR A 151 -7.01 1.53 -24.40
CA THR A 151 -6.22 2.35 -23.49
C THR A 151 -6.42 3.83 -23.77
N VAL A 152 -5.91 4.68 -22.88
CA VAL A 152 -5.80 6.13 -23.11
C VAL A 152 -5.03 6.46 -24.40
N MET A 153 -4.13 5.56 -24.84
CA MET A 153 -3.29 5.80 -26.02
C MET A 153 -4.04 5.62 -27.35
N ALA A 154 -5.33 5.26 -27.33
CA ALA A 154 -6.19 5.18 -28.51
C ALA A 154 -6.29 6.52 -29.27
N SER A 155 -6.28 7.65 -28.56
CA SER A 155 -6.35 8.99 -29.14
C SER A 155 -5.04 9.46 -29.81
N PHE A 156 -4.00 8.62 -29.80
CA PHE A 156 -2.67 8.93 -30.31
C PHE A 156 -2.31 7.92 -31.41
N PRO A 157 -2.67 8.14 -32.68
CA PRO A 157 -2.36 7.22 -33.77
C PRO A 157 -0.84 7.13 -33.98
N LEU A 158 -0.31 5.91 -34.16
CA LEU A 158 1.13 5.72 -34.34
C LEU A 158 1.61 6.36 -35.65
N CYS A 159 2.72 7.09 -35.60
CA CYS A 159 3.43 7.48 -36.81
C CYS A 159 4.10 6.25 -37.47
N PRO A 160 4.44 6.30 -38.76
CA PRO A 160 5.00 5.14 -39.48
C PRO A 160 6.22 4.51 -38.79
N GLN A 161 7.08 5.33 -38.17
CA GLN A 161 8.28 4.82 -37.49
C GLN A 161 7.96 4.10 -36.18
N CYS A 162 6.99 4.58 -35.38
CA CYS A 162 6.59 3.86 -34.16
C CYS A 162 5.80 2.60 -34.50
N ASP A 163 5.05 2.64 -35.59
CA ASP A 163 4.29 1.50 -36.09
C ASP A 163 5.19 0.37 -36.59
N ASN A 164 6.28 0.70 -37.29
CA ASN A 164 7.32 -0.26 -37.67
C ASN A 164 7.94 -0.94 -36.43
N GLU A 165 8.37 -0.17 -35.42
CA GLU A 165 8.90 -0.72 -34.17
C GLU A 165 7.87 -1.54 -33.39
N TYR A 166 6.58 -1.15 -33.45
CA TYR A 166 5.49 -1.88 -32.82
C TYR A 166 5.26 -3.26 -33.46
N ARG A 167 5.56 -3.40 -34.76
CA ARG A 167 5.36 -4.62 -35.55
C ARG A 167 6.63 -5.47 -35.73
N ASP A 168 7.81 -4.92 -35.46
CA ASP A 168 9.08 -5.62 -35.60
C ASP A 168 9.38 -6.47 -34.35
N PRO A 169 9.40 -7.82 -34.43
CA PRO A 169 9.68 -8.69 -33.29
C PRO A 169 11.11 -8.59 -32.73
N TYR A 170 12.03 -7.95 -33.45
CA TYR A 170 13.39 -7.66 -32.96
C TYR A 170 13.47 -6.35 -32.18
N ASP A 171 12.47 -5.47 -32.27
CA ASP A 171 12.46 -4.22 -31.51
C ASP A 171 11.95 -4.45 -30.08
N ARG A 172 12.58 -3.76 -29.12
CA ARG A 172 12.15 -3.73 -27.70
C ARG A 172 10.71 -3.21 -27.52
N ARG A 173 10.15 -2.52 -28.52
CA ARG A 173 8.81 -1.95 -28.54
C ARG A 173 7.80 -2.78 -29.31
N PHE A 174 8.17 -4.00 -29.71
CA PHE A 174 7.24 -4.94 -30.32
C PHE A 174 6.01 -5.17 -29.43
N HIS A 175 4.81 -4.85 -29.94
CA HIS A 175 3.55 -4.85 -29.18
C HIS A 175 3.56 -4.03 -27.88
N ALA A 176 4.43 -3.02 -27.75
CA ALA A 176 4.34 -2.06 -26.65
C ALA A 176 3.12 -1.17 -26.85
N GLN A 177 1.98 -1.55 -26.27
CA GLN A 177 0.70 -0.85 -26.42
C GLN A 177 0.77 0.67 -26.19
N PRO A 178 1.53 1.20 -25.20
CA PRO A 178 1.64 2.63 -24.98
C PRO A 178 2.76 3.31 -25.76
N VAL A 179 3.42 2.65 -26.72
CA VAL A 179 4.53 3.24 -27.47
C VAL A 179 4.13 4.55 -28.16
N ALA A 180 5.02 5.53 -28.11
CA ALA A 180 4.88 6.78 -28.83
C ALA A 180 6.25 7.47 -29.02
N CYS A 181 6.28 8.58 -29.75
CA CYS A 181 7.42 9.48 -29.88
C CYS A 181 6.91 10.94 -29.92
N PRO A 182 7.81 11.96 -29.96
CA PRO A 182 7.40 13.36 -30.02
C PRO A 182 6.44 13.74 -31.16
N ALA A 183 6.39 12.95 -32.25
CA ALA A 183 5.56 13.24 -33.41
C ALA A 183 4.11 12.71 -33.30
N CYS A 184 3.89 11.63 -32.55
CA CYS A 184 2.59 10.96 -32.49
C CYS A 184 2.01 10.82 -31.08
N GLY A 185 2.81 11.09 -30.06
CA GLY A 185 2.43 10.87 -28.68
C GLY A 185 1.98 12.11 -27.94
N PRO A 186 1.71 11.96 -26.64
CA PRO A 186 1.42 13.07 -25.76
C PRO A 186 2.60 14.05 -25.64
N HIS A 187 2.28 15.27 -25.23
CA HIS A 187 3.22 16.35 -24.95
C HIS A 187 2.90 17.05 -23.62
N LEU A 188 3.90 17.73 -23.08
CA LEU A 188 3.76 18.55 -21.88
C LEU A 188 3.13 19.90 -22.21
N SER A 189 2.36 20.44 -21.27
CA SER A 189 1.91 21.82 -21.28
C SER A 189 2.15 22.46 -19.91
N TRP A 190 2.46 23.75 -19.91
CA TRP A 190 2.68 24.56 -18.72
C TRP A 190 1.62 25.65 -18.62
N LEU A 191 1.12 25.89 -17.41
CA LEU A 191 0.24 27.01 -17.10
C LEU A 191 0.64 27.67 -15.78
N SER A 192 0.85 28.99 -15.80
CA SER A 192 1.05 29.82 -14.60
C SER A 192 0.64 31.26 -14.87
N GLY A 193 -0.35 31.80 -14.17
CA GLY A 193 -0.74 33.21 -14.29
C GLY A 193 -1.05 33.68 -15.72
N GLY A 194 -1.58 32.79 -16.58
CA GLY A 194 -1.85 33.05 -18.00
C GLY A 194 -0.66 32.80 -18.95
N HIS A 195 0.54 32.54 -18.43
CA HIS A 195 1.67 32.09 -19.25
C HIS A 195 1.45 30.62 -19.65
N LEU A 196 1.48 30.37 -20.97
CA LEU A 196 1.36 29.06 -21.59
C LEU A 196 2.65 28.70 -22.30
N ALA A 197 3.13 27.48 -22.07
CA ALA A 197 4.23 26.89 -22.83
C ALA A 197 3.95 25.40 -23.10
N GLU A 198 4.60 24.83 -24.12
CA GLU A 198 4.40 23.43 -24.50
C GLU A 198 5.74 22.71 -24.69
N LYS A 199 5.71 21.37 -24.67
CA LYS A 199 6.87 20.50 -24.95
C LYS A 199 8.06 20.81 -24.03
N ASP A 200 9.27 20.99 -24.56
CA ASP A 200 10.45 21.26 -23.74
C ASP A 200 10.36 22.65 -23.05
N ALA A 201 9.74 23.65 -23.68
CA ALA A 201 9.54 24.95 -23.04
C ALA A 201 8.66 24.86 -21.79
N ALA A 202 7.65 23.97 -21.78
CA ALA A 202 6.86 23.69 -20.58
C ALA A 202 7.70 23.08 -19.45
N LEU A 203 8.61 22.15 -19.80
CA LEU A 203 9.54 21.57 -18.85
C LEU A 203 10.50 22.62 -18.28
N GLN A 204 11.08 23.49 -19.12
CA GLN A 204 11.99 24.55 -18.65
C GLN A 204 11.27 25.53 -17.72
N ALA A 205 10.05 25.96 -18.06
CA ALA A 205 9.27 26.85 -17.19
C ALA A 205 9.00 26.25 -15.80
N ALA A 206 8.72 24.94 -15.73
CA ALA A 206 8.58 24.24 -14.46
C ALA A 206 9.90 24.16 -13.67
N VAL A 207 11.02 23.91 -14.36
CA VAL A 207 12.36 23.91 -13.73
C VAL A 207 12.70 25.28 -13.16
N GLU A 208 12.48 26.35 -13.92
CA GLU A 208 12.74 27.73 -13.48
C GLU A 208 11.89 28.10 -12.25
N MET A 209 10.60 27.72 -12.25
CA MET A 209 9.72 27.94 -11.10
C MET A 209 10.22 27.18 -9.86
N LEU A 210 10.63 25.92 -10.00
CA LEU A 210 11.15 25.14 -8.87
C LEU A 210 12.50 25.68 -8.35
N GLN A 211 13.38 26.13 -9.25
CA GLN A 211 14.68 26.74 -8.90
C GLN A 211 14.51 28.05 -8.12
N THR A 212 13.48 28.83 -8.44
CA THR A 212 13.15 30.08 -7.74
C THR A 212 12.36 29.85 -6.44
N GLY A 213 12.17 28.58 -6.04
CA GLY A 213 11.50 28.19 -4.80
C GLY A 213 9.98 28.17 -4.88
N GLY A 214 9.41 28.15 -6.10
CA GLY A 214 7.98 28.03 -6.35
C GLY A 214 7.43 26.61 -6.10
N ILE A 215 6.10 26.51 -5.96
CA ILE A 215 5.37 25.24 -5.83
C ILE A 215 4.74 24.88 -7.18
N VAL A 216 5.05 23.71 -7.73
CA VAL A 216 4.52 23.25 -9.01
C VAL A 216 3.64 22.02 -8.84
N ALA A 217 2.45 22.02 -9.42
CA ALA A 217 1.65 20.82 -9.60
C ALA A 217 2.16 20.06 -10.84
N VAL A 218 2.60 18.82 -10.65
CA VAL A 218 3.16 17.96 -11.71
C VAL A 218 2.23 16.79 -11.95
N LYS A 219 1.78 16.61 -13.19
CA LYS A 219 1.00 15.42 -13.59
C LYS A 219 1.91 14.19 -13.64
N GLY A 220 1.59 13.19 -12.84
CA GLY A 220 2.32 11.92 -12.76
C GLY A 220 1.66 10.79 -13.57
N ILE A 221 1.92 9.55 -13.16
CA ILE A 221 1.33 8.35 -13.80
C ILE A 221 -0.07 8.03 -13.28
N GLY A 222 -0.29 8.20 -11.96
CA GLY A 222 -1.51 7.81 -11.26
C GLY A 222 -2.28 8.97 -10.62
N GLY A 223 -1.86 10.21 -10.86
CA GLY A 223 -2.46 11.42 -10.30
C GLY A 223 -1.50 12.60 -10.38
N PHE A 224 -1.82 13.69 -9.70
CA PHE A 224 -0.96 14.86 -9.57
C PHE A 224 -0.11 14.82 -8.30
N HIS A 225 1.06 15.46 -8.35
CA HIS A 225 1.90 15.77 -7.19
C HIS A 225 2.09 17.27 -7.05
N LEU A 226 2.25 17.76 -5.82
CA LEU A 226 2.78 19.09 -5.53
C LEU A 226 4.27 18.97 -5.23
N ALA A 227 5.08 19.73 -5.96
CA ALA A 227 6.53 19.72 -5.90
C ALA A 227 7.11 21.08 -5.52
N CYS A 228 8.15 21.05 -4.70
CA CYS A 228 9.01 22.19 -4.36
C CYS A 228 10.39 21.67 -3.92
N ASP A 229 11.43 22.51 -3.91
CA ASP A 229 12.76 22.11 -3.41
C ASP A 229 12.68 21.71 -1.93
N ALA A 230 13.07 20.47 -1.61
CA ALA A 230 12.98 19.91 -0.26
C ALA A 230 14.04 20.43 0.72
N ARG A 231 15.00 21.23 0.23
CA ARG A 231 16.02 21.92 1.03
C ARG A 231 15.59 23.36 1.38
N ASN A 232 14.62 23.91 0.65
CA ASN A 232 14.15 25.27 0.84
C ASN A 232 13.06 25.32 1.91
N SER A 233 13.44 25.71 3.12
CA SER A 233 12.53 25.83 4.27
C SER A 233 11.31 26.71 4.01
N ASP A 234 11.47 27.82 3.29
CA ASP A 234 10.38 28.76 3.01
C ASP A 234 9.36 28.17 2.02
N ALA A 235 9.85 27.47 0.99
CA ALA A 235 8.99 26.78 0.03
C ALA A 235 8.19 25.66 0.70
N VAL A 236 8.85 24.85 1.55
CA VAL A 236 8.20 23.77 2.31
C VAL A 236 7.18 24.33 3.31
N ALA A 237 7.51 25.41 4.02
CA ALA A 237 6.58 26.07 4.94
C ALA A 237 5.36 26.63 4.19
N ARG A 238 5.57 27.26 3.02
CA ARG A 238 4.49 27.77 2.16
C ARG A 238 3.59 26.64 1.66
N LEU A 239 4.17 25.51 1.24
CA LEU A 239 3.42 24.33 0.83
C LEU A 239 2.56 23.78 1.98
N ARG A 240 3.12 23.65 3.18
CA ARG A 240 2.39 23.18 4.37
C ARG A 240 1.23 24.10 4.74
N ALA A 241 1.45 25.41 4.70
CA ALA A 241 0.42 26.41 4.99
C ALA A 241 -0.73 26.32 3.98
N ARG A 242 -0.43 26.35 2.67
CA ARG A 242 -1.45 26.30 1.61
C ARG A 242 -2.22 24.97 1.59
N LYS A 243 -1.53 23.84 1.81
CA LYS A 243 -2.14 22.50 1.89
C LYS A 243 -2.83 22.21 3.23
N ARG A 244 -2.72 23.11 4.23
CA ARG A 244 -3.22 22.91 5.60
C ARG A 244 -2.70 21.61 6.23
N ARG A 245 -1.42 21.34 6.05
CA ARG A 245 -0.74 20.09 6.47
C ARG A 245 0.48 20.41 7.34
N PRO A 246 0.29 20.76 8.63
CA PRO A 246 1.37 21.28 9.46
C PRO A 246 2.44 20.23 9.79
N ALA A 247 2.07 18.99 10.14
CA ALA A 247 3.04 18.01 10.65
C ALA A 247 3.21 16.77 9.76
N LYS A 248 2.13 16.24 9.15
CA LYS A 248 2.17 14.96 8.41
C LYS A 248 3.36 14.95 7.41
N PRO A 249 4.23 13.92 7.45
CA PRO A 249 5.50 13.93 6.71
C PRO A 249 5.28 14.04 5.21
N LEU A 250 6.23 14.70 4.54
CA LEU A 250 6.23 14.91 3.09
C LEU A 250 7.20 13.91 2.45
N ALA A 251 6.76 13.22 1.40
CA ALA A 251 7.64 12.35 0.62
C ALA A 251 8.59 13.20 -0.23
N VAL A 252 9.82 12.74 -0.40
CA VAL A 252 10.88 13.45 -1.11
C VAL A 252 11.47 12.57 -2.20
N MET A 253 11.51 13.07 -3.42
CA MET A 253 12.21 12.43 -4.53
C MET A 253 13.68 12.86 -4.56
N LEU A 254 14.58 11.90 -4.56
CA LEU A 254 16.03 12.11 -4.61
C LEU A 254 16.57 11.92 -6.04
N PRO A 255 17.63 12.65 -6.44
CA PRO A 255 18.26 12.48 -7.75
C PRO A 255 18.84 11.07 -7.96
N ASP A 256 19.40 10.49 -6.91
CA ASP A 256 19.96 9.14 -6.88
C ASP A 256 19.90 8.58 -5.45
N ALA A 257 20.34 7.33 -5.29
CA ALA A 257 20.30 6.60 -4.02
C ALA A 257 21.63 6.67 -3.23
N SER A 258 22.53 7.59 -3.57
CA SER A 258 23.84 7.68 -2.93
C SER A 258 23.70 7.99 -1.43
N GLY A 259 24.43 7.26 -0.59
CA GLY A 259 24.40 7.44 0.87
C GLY A 259 23.25 6.73 1.60
N LEU A 260 22.32 6.09 0.87
CA LEU A 260 21.26 5.28 1.45
C LEU A 260 21.75 3.84 1.74
N PRO A 261 21.15 3.15 2.73
CA PRO A 261 21.40 1.73 2.96
C PRO A 261 21.11 0.85 1.74
N GLU A 262 21.76 -0.32 1.66
CA GLU A 262 21.59 -1.25 0.52
C GLU A 262 20.15 -1.78 0.44
N ALA A 263 19.53 -2.11 1.58
CA ALA A 263 18.15 -2.58 1.64
C ALA A 263 17.17 -1.54 1.06
N ALA A 264 17.31 -0.28 1.46
CA ALA A 264 16.54 0.83 0.91
C ALA A 264 16.79 1.01 -0.59
N THR A 265 18.06 1.00 -1.01
CA THR A 265 18.45 1.15 -2.42
C THR A 265 17.84 0.06 -3.31
N ARG A 266 17.79 -1.18 -2.82
CA ARG A 266 17.18 -2.31 -3.53
C ARG A 266 15.70 -2.08 -3.76
N LEU A 267 14.95 -1.68 -2.72
CA LEU A 267 13.52 -1.38 -2.82
C LEU A 267 13.24 -0.20 -3.76
N LEU A 268 14.03 0.88 -3.65
CA LEU A 268 13.91 2.08 -4.48
C LEU A 268 14.12 1.83 -5.97
N LYS A 269 14.98 0.87 -6.33
CA LYS A 269 15.31 0.53 -7.72
C LYS A 269 14.41 -0.56 -8.33
N THR A 270 13.44 -1.09 -7.58
CA THR A 270 12.46 -2.02 -8.13
C THR A 270 11.59 -1.35 -9.20
N PRO A 271 10.99 -2.11 -10.13
CA PRO A 271 10.00 -1.55 -11.07
C PRO A 271 8.82 -0.86 -10.38
N ALA A 272 8.50 -1.24 -9.14
CA ALA A 272 7.46 -0.59 -8.37
C ALA A 272 7.83 0.84 -7.94
N ALA A 273 9.12 1.12 -7.74
CA ALA A 273 9.66 2.41 -7.29
C ALA A 273 8.81 3.05 -6.17
N PRO A 274 8.67 2.38 -5.01
CA PRO A 274 7.89 2.90 -3.89
C PRO A 274 8.60 4.08 -3.22
N ILE A 275 7.87 4.78 -2.35
CA ILE A 275 8.47 5.58 -1.29
C ILE A 275 9.00 4.62 -0.23
N VAL A 276 10.25 4.77 0.17
CA VAL A 276 10.91 3.99 1.22
C VAL A 276 11.17 4.88 2.43
N LEU A 277 10.70 4.49 3.62
CA LEU A 277 11.06 5.17 4.86
C LEU A 277 12.48 4.80 5.27
N VAL A 278 13.34 5.80 5.39
CA VAL A 278 14.74 5.68 5.82
C VAL A 278 15.02 6.62 6.98
N ASP A 279 16.06 6.32 7.77
CA ASP A 279 16.51 7.22 8.83
C ASP A 279 16.98 8.57 8.24
N LYS A 280 16.53 9.66 8.86
CA LYS A 280 16.86 11.03 8.47
C LYS A 280 18.35 11.32 8.37
N GLN A 281 19.18 10.63 9.15
CA GLN A 281 20.63 10.84 9.13
C GLN A 281 21.23 10.60 7.73
N HIS A 282 20.60 9.75 6.91
CA HIS A 282 21.04 9.47 5.53
C HIS A 282 20.70 10.61 4.56
N VAL A 283 19.84 11.55 4.94
CA VAL A 283 19.34 12.64 4.10
C VAL A 283 19.37 13.99 4.82
N SER A 284 20.47 14.28 5.51
CA SER A 284 20.66 15.49 6.33
C SER A 284 20.57 16.82 5.57
N SER A 285 20.61 16.81 4.23
CA SER A 285 20.44 18.00 3.39
C SER A 285 19.00 18.53 3.32
N LEU A 286 18.02 17.74 3.77
CA LEU A 286 16.61 18.11 3.76
C LEU A 286 16.28 19.08 4.90
N CYS A 287 15.31 19.98 4.69
CA CYS A 287 14.90 20.87 5.77
C CYS A 287 14.07 20.12 6.84
N ASP A 288 14.12 20.60 8.09
CA ASP A 288 13.40 19.98 9.23
C ASP A 288 11.88 19.89 8.99
N GLY A 289 11.36 20.82 8.18
CA GLY A 289 9.96 20.87 7.77
C GLY A 289 9.50 19.65 6.96
N ILE A 290 10.37 18.77 6.49
CA ILE A 290 9.96 17.57 5.73
C ILE A 290 9.20 16.57 6.61
N ALA A 291 9.68 16.30 7.82
CA ALA A 291 9.08 15.30 8.72
C ALA A 291 9.26 15.69 10.21
N PRO A 292 8.71 16.84 10.66
CA PRO A 292 8.99 17.36 12.00
C PRO A 292 8.63 16.35 13.11
N GLY A 293 9.49 16.22 14.11
CA GLY A 293 9.27 15.33 15.27
C GLY A 293 9.45 13.83 15.01
N LEU A 294 9.74 13.40 13.78
CA LEU A 294 9.96 12.00 13.42
C LEU A 294 11.46 11.69 13.23
N THR A 295 11.83 10.41 13.24
CA THR A 295 13.20 9.94 12.95
C THR A 295 13.40 9.49 11.51
N GLU A 296 12.32 9.21 10.79
CA GLU A 296 12.35 8.74 9.40
C GLU A 296 11.82 9.78 8.41
N VAL A 297 12.27 9.65 7.15
CA VAL A 297 11.76 10.39 5.99
C VAL A 297 11.41 9.40 4.89
N GLY A 298 10.29 9.62 4.21
CA GLY A 298 9.92 8.87 3.02
C GLY A 298 10.65 9.40 1.80
N VAL A 299 11.58 8.62 1.26
CA VAL A 299 12.34 8.95 0.05
C VAL A 299 11.87 8.12 -1.14
N MET A 300 11.93 8.67 -2.35
CA MET A 300 11.64 7.95 -3.60
C MET A 300 12.64 8.32 -4.69
N LEU A 301 12.74 7.51 -5.74
CA LEU A 301 13.52 7.82 -6.93
C LEU A 301 12.61 8.26 -8.09
N PRO A 302 13.13 8.98 -9.08
CA PRO A 302 12.40 9.24 -10.32
C PRO A 302 12.02 7.90 -10.97
N ALA A 303 10.72 7.72 -11.20
CA ALA A 303 10.13 6.48 -11.69
C ALA A 303 9.52 6.63 -13.09
N ASN A 304 9.32 7.86 -13.58
CA ASN A 304 8.85 8.13 -14.93
C ASN A 304 9.77 9.12 -15.66
N PRO A 305 9.71 9.20 -17.00
CA PRO A 305 10.67 9.99 -17.77
C PRO A 305 10.61 11.49 -17.45
N LEU A 306 9.42 12.04 -17.16
CA LEU A 306 9.27 13.43 -16.75
C LEU A 306 10.00 13.72 -15.42
N GLN A 307 9.88 12.82 -14.44
CA GLN A 307 10.59 12.94 -13.16
C GLN A 307 12.11 12.88 -13.35
N HIS A 308 12.61 11.99 -14.23
CA HIS A 308 14.03 11.96 -14.57
C HIS A 308 14.49 13.28 -15.18
N LEU A 309 13.75 13.83 -16.14
CA LEU A 309 14.10 15.11 -16.79
C LEU A 309 14.11 16.28 -15.79
N LEU A 310 13.13 16.34 -14.88
CA LEU A 310 13.09 17.35 -13.81
C LEU A 310 14.32 17.24 -12.91
N LEU A 311 14.63 16.06 -12.38
CA LEU A 311 15.77 15.90 -11.46
C LEU A 311 17.13 16.02 -12.12
N GLN A 312 17.26 15.65 -13.41
CA GLN A 312 18.47 15.90 -14.18
C GLN A 312 18.77 17.40 -14.34
N ALA A 313 17.73 18.22 -14.50
CA ALA A 313 17.85 19.66 -14.63
C ALA A 313 18.07 20.35 -13.27
N LEU A 314 17.36 19.92 -12.23
CA LEU A 314 17.38 20.55 -10.90
C LEU A 314 18.54 20.11 -10.01
N LYS A 315 18.95 18.84 -10.12
CA LYS A 315 20.02 18.22 -9.30
C LYS A 315 19.83 18.45 -7.80
N CYS A 316 18.58 18.48 -7.35
CA CYS A 316 18.20 18.64 -5.95
C CYS A 316 17.02 17.75 -5.58
N PRO A 317 16.86 17.42 -4.28
CA PRO A 317 15.71 16.67 -3.83
C PRO A 317 14.43 17.53 -3.88
N LEU A 318 13.33 16.93 -4.34
CA LEU A 318 12.04 17.59 -4.46
C LEU A 318 11.01 16.96 -3.54
N VAL A 319 10.20 17.75 -2.87
CA VAL A 319 8.95 17.24 -2.29
C VAL A 319 8.08 16.66 -3.41
N MET A 320 7.47 15.50 -3.19
CA MET A 320 6.51 14.88 -4.10
C MET A 320 5.30 14.39 -3.30
N THR A 321 4.50 15.33 -2.80
CA THR A 321 3.27 14.99 -2.06
C THR A 321 2.07 14.96 -3.00
N SER A 322 1.01 14.20 -2.67
CA SER A 322 -0.22 14.11 -3.47
C SER A 322 -0.81 15.50 -3.79
N GLY A 323 -1.25 15.71 -5.03
CA GLY A 323 -1.90 16.94 -5.48
C GLY A 323 -3.39 16.91 -5.16
N ASN A 324 -3.74 17.15 -3.90
CA ASN A 324 -5.13 17.23 -3.43
C ASN A 324 -5.30 18.24 -2.29
N LEU A 325 -6.54 18.71 -2.15
CA LEU A 325 -7.01 19.34 -0.92
C LEU A 325 -7.15 18.29 0.19
N SER A 326 -6.89 18.68 1.44
CA SER A 326 -7.10 17.80 2.59
C SER A 326 -8.57 17.35 2.65
N GLY A 327 -8.82 16.05 2.83
CA GLY A 327 -10.17 15.46 2.84
C GLY A 327 -10.79 15.24 1.46
N LYS A 328 -10.00 15.36 0.38
CA LYS A 328 -10.40 14.98 -0.98
C LYS A 328 -9.39 14.02 -1.57
N PRO A 329 -9.81 13.11 -2.47
CA PRO A 329 -8.88 12.31 -3.23
C PRO A 329 -8.00 13.15 -4.18
N PRO A 330 -6.80 12.67 -4.56
CA PRO A 330 -6.01 13.16 -5.69
C PRO A 330 -6.79 13.37 -6.97
N ALA A 331 -6.54 14.52 -7.60
CA ALA A 331 -6.98 14.81 -8.95
C ALA A 331 -6.30 13.86 -9.96
N ILE A 332 -7.03 13.49 -11.01
CA ILE A 332 -6.52 12.68 -12.14
C ILE A 332 -6.68 13.41 -13.49
N SER A 333 -7.67 14.31 -13.61
CA SER A 333 -7.88 15.17 -14.79
C SER A 333 -7.14 16.51 -14.64
N ASN A 334 -6.85 17.15 -15.78
CA ASN A 334 -6.19 18.45 -15.78
C ASN A 334 -7.10 19.52 -15.17
N GLU A 335 -8.39 19.44 -15.49
CA GLU A 335 -9.43 20.37 -15.08
C GLU A 335 -9.60 20.35 -13.56
N GLN A 336 -9.69 19.15 -12.97
CA GLN A 336 -9.80 19.00 -11.51
C GLN A 336 -8.56 19.51 -10.80
N ALA A 337 -7.36 19.24 -11.34
CA ALA A 337 -6.12 19.71 -10.74
C ALA A 337 -6.03 21.25 -10.75
N LEU A 338 -6.43 21.88 -11.85
CA LEU A 338 -6.48 23.34 -11.96
C LEU A 338 -7.46 23.94 -10.96
N GLU A 339 -8.65 23.36 -10.82
CA GLU A 339 -9.68 23.84 -9.89
C GLU A 339 -9.28 23.68 -8.42
N ASP A 340 -8.84 22.47 -8.02
CA ASP A 340 -8.56 22.17 -6.61
C ASP A 340 -7.22 22.76 -6.13
N LEU A 341 -6.24 22.95 -7.00
CA LEU A 341 -4.88 23.32 -6.61
C LEU A 341 -4.49 24.76 -6.94
N GLN A 342 -5.40 25.57 -7.52
CA GLN A 342 -5.12 26.98 -7.87
C GLN A 342 -4.62 27.82 -6.69
N ASP A 343 -5.10 27.56 -5.48
CA ASP A 343 -4.69 28.29 -4.26
C ASP A 343 -3.43 27.70 -3.61
N ILE A 344 -2.90 26.60 -4.16
CA ILE A 344 -1.75 25.87 -3.62
C ILE A 344 -0.54 26.02 -4.54
N ALA A 345 -0.69 25.57 -5.79
CA ALA A 345 0.37 25.56 -6.79
C ALA A 345 0.51 26.94 -7.47
N GLU A 346 1.75 27.31 -7.75
CA GLU A 346 2.12 28.56 -8.44
C GLU A 346 2.28 28.32 -9.94
N GLY A 347 2.38 27.06 -10.36
CA GLY A 347 2.30 26.66 -11.77
C GLY A 347 1.97 25.18 -11.93
N PHE A 348 1.56 24.82 -13.14
CA PHE A 348 1.04 23.50 -13.48
C PHE A 348 1.80 22.92 -14.66
N LEU A 349 2.49 21.80 -14.44
CA LEU A 349 3.09 20.99 -15.47
C LEU A 349 2.16 19.81 -15.81
N LEU A 350 1.38 20.00 -16.88
CA LEU A 350 0.33 19.11 -17.33
C LEU A 350 0.76 18.27 -18.54
N HIS A 351 -0.11 17.34 -18.94
CA HIS A 351 -0.03 16.67 -20.23
C HIS A 351 -1.38 16.16 -20.71
N ASN A 352 -1.45 15.89 -22.02
CA ASN A 352 -2.67 15.45 -22.71
C ASN A 352 -2.88 13.92 -22.75
N ARG A 353 -2.06 13.13 -22.05
CA ARG A 353 -2.41 11.73 -21.72
C ARG A 353 -3.32 11.70 -20.48
N ASP A 354 -4.54 11.17 -20.61
CA ASP A 354 -5.43 10.95 -19.47
C ASP A 354 -4.86 9.96 -18.46
N ILE A 355 -5.34 10.06 -17.23
CA ILE A 355 -5.16 9.07 -16.17
C ILE A 355 -6.56 8.56 -15.87
N VAL A 356 -6.81 7.26 -16.08
CA VAL A 356 -8.16 6.68 -15.93
C VAL A 356 -8.34 5.96 -14.60
N GLN A 357 -7.25 5.72 -13.87
CA GLN A 357 -7.29 5.21 -12.51
C GLN A 357 -6.36 6.01 -11.62
N ARG A 358 -6.87 6.44 -10.47
CA ARG A 358 -6.03 6.96 -9.41
C ARG A 358 -5.12 5.84 -8.91
N MET A 359 -3.85 6.16 -8.74
CA MET A 359 -2.85 5.25 -8.19
C MET A 359 -1.83 6.02 -7.38
N ASP A 360 -2.04 6.07 -6.07
CA ASP A 360 -1.13 6.70 -5.11
C ASP A 360 0.22 5.99 -5.07
N ASP A 361 1.27 6.71 -4.66
CA ASP A 361 2.57 6.09 -4.40
C ASP A 361 2.50 5.12 -3.22
N SER A 362 2.96 3.90 -3.46
CA SER A 362 3.15 2.90 -2.41
C SER A 362 4.22 3.35 -1.43
N VAL A 363 4.06 2.98 -0.16
CA VAL A 363 5.03 3.28 0.90
C VAL A 363 5.43 1.99 1.58
N VAL A 364 6.72 1.78 1.68
CA VAL A 364 7.34 0.68 2.44
C VAL A 364 8.37 1.25 3.40
N ARG A 365 8.72 0.52 4.46
CA ARG A 365 9.94 0.82 5.22
C ARG A 365 11.16 0.16 4.56
N GLU A 366 12.35 0.58 4.96
CA GLU A 366 13.61 -0.05 4.56
C GLU A 366 13.64 -1.57 4.84
N SER A 367 12.98 -2.03 5.91
CA SER A 367 12.83 -3.46 6.25
C SER A 367 12.00 -4.26 5.22
N GLY A 368 11.36 -3.58 4.26
CA GLY A 368 10.41 -4.17 3.33
C GLY A 368 8.97 -4.19 3.84
N GLU A 369 8.72 -3.77 5.09
CA GLU A 369 7.37 -3.68 5.66
C GLU A 369 6.49 -2.74 4.82
N MET A 370 5.36 -3.25 4.35
CA MET A 370 4.39 -2.48 3.58
C MET A 370 3.54 -1.57 4.49
N LEU A 371 3.47 -0.28 4.16
CA LEU A 371 2.60 0.69 4.86
C LEU A 371 1.43 1.15 3.98
N ARG A 372 1.64 1.19 2.65
CA ARG A 372 0.60 1.48 1.67
C ARG A 372 0.87 0.71 0.38
N ARG A 373 -0.06 -0.15 -0.03
CA ARG A 373 0.00 -0.92 -1.28
C ARG A 373 -0.85 -0.25 -2.37
N SER A 374 -0.18 0.32 -3.38
CA SER A 374 -0.83 0.99 -4.54
C SER A 374 0.05 0.85 -5.80
N ARG A 375 0.64 1.95 -6.30
CA ARG A 375 1.44 1.98 -7.53
C ARG A 375 2.57 0.96 -7.49
N GLY A 376 2.75 0.22 -8.59
CA GLY A 376 3.81 -0.78 -8.72
C GLY A 376 3.47 -2.15 -8.15
N TYR A 377 2.36 -2.27 -7.40
CA TYR A 377 1.89 -3.55 -6.86
C TYR A 377 0.49 -3.91 -7.36
N VAL A 378 -0.40 -2.93 -7.53
CA VAL A 378 -1.76 -3.17 -8.04
C VAL A 378 -1.74 -3.24 -9.57
N PRO A 379 -2.43 -4.21 -10.21
CA PRO A 379 -3.40 -5.14 -9.62
C PRO A 379 -2.87 -6.57 -9.46
N ASP A 380 -1.59 -6.77 -9.08
CA ASP A 380 -1.05 -8.13 -8.92
C ASP A 380 -1.89 -8.92 -7.91
N ALA A 381 -2.24 -10.15 -8.28
CA ALA A 381 -2.96 -11.10 -7.45
C ALA A 381 -2.03 -11.78 -6.44
N LEU A 382 -2.57 -12.10 -5.27
CA LEU A 382 -1.94 -12.92 -4.26
C LEU A 382 -2.54 -14.33 -4.31
N ALA A 383 -1.69 -15.35 -4.22
CA ALA A 383 -2.17 -16.72 -4.02
C ALA A 383 -2.77 -16.83 -2.61
N LEU A 384 -3.89 -17.55 -2.51
CA LEU A 384 -4.47 -17.89 -1.21
C LEU A 384 -3.63 -18.99 -0.53
N PRO A 385 -3.72 -19.12 0.80
CA PRO A 385 -3.01 -20.17 1.53
C PRO A 385 -3.39 -21.59 1.11
N PRO A 386 -2.56 -22.60 1.43
CA PRO A 386 -2.88 -24.00 1.19
C PRO A 386 -4.26 -24.37 1.76
N GLY A 387 -5.02 -25.15 0.98
CA GLY A 387 -6.36 -25.59 1.36
C GLY A 387 -7.48 -24.69 0.85
N PHE A 388 -7.22 -23.43 0.47
CA PHE A 388 -8.21 -22.58 -0.19
C PHE A 388 -8.29 -22.90 -1.69
N HIS A 389 -9.41 -23.48 -2.12
CA HIS A 389 -9.63 -23.85 -3.52
C HIS A 389 -11.08 -23.66 -3.94
N HIS A 390 -11.29 -23.43 -5.23
CA HIS A 390 -12.62 -23.26 -5.83
C HIS A 390 -13.51 -22.22 -5.13
N ILE A 391 -12.92 -21.16 -4.57
CA ILE A 391 -13.65 -20.12 -3.85
C ILE A 391 -14.59 -19.37 -4.83
N PRO A 392 -15.88 -19.20 -4.50
CA PRO A 392 -16.78 -18.41 -5.32
C PRO A 392 -16.35 -16.93 -5.34
N PRO A 393 -16.80 -16.12 -6.31
CA PRO A 393 -16.50 -14.68 -6.35
C PRO A 393 -17.01 -13.93 -5.10
N ILE A 394 -16.11 -13.51 -4.23
CA ILE A 394 -16.41 -12.73 -3.01
C ILE A 394 -15.80 -11.33 -3.15
N LEU A 395 -16.60 -10.28 -2.93
CA LEU A 395 -16.13 -8.90 -2.84
C LEU A 395 -16.09 -8.46 -1.37
N CYS A 396 -14.92 -8.08 -0.89
CA CYS A 396 -14.69 -7.61 0.47
C CYS A 396 -14.47 -6.11 0.46
N LEU A 397 -15.23 -5.37 1.27
CA LEU A 397 -15.23 -3.90 1.21
C LEU A 397 -14.14 -3.23 2.04
N GLY A 398 -13.48 -3.95 2.95
CA GLY A 398 -12.43 -3.42 3.84
C GLY A 398 -12.99 -2.58 4.99
N ALA A 399 -12.17 -1.63 5.48
CA ALA A 399 -12.51 -0.63 6.49
C ALA A 399 -12.84 0.72 5.85
N ASP A 400 -13.36 1.69 6.60
CA ASP A 400 -13.54 3.05 6.08
C ASP A 400 -12.23 3.84 5.96
N LEU A 401 -11.30 3.62 6.89
CA LEU A 401 -10.00 4.30 6.88
C LEU A 401 -8.98 3.50 6.08
N LYS A 402 -8.12 4.23 5.35
CA LYS A 402 -7.06 3.67 4.50
C LYS A 402 -7.53 2.54 3.57
N ASN A 403 -8.78 2.63 3.13
CA ASN A 403 -9.54 1.57 2.49
C ASN A 403 -8.82 0.91 1.32
N THR A 404 -8.98 -0.41 1.26
CA THR A 404 -8.83 -1.23 0.07
C THR A 404 -10.05 -2.17 0.01
N PHE A 405 -10.50 -2.50 -1.20
CA PHE A 405 -11.40 -3.64 -1.39
C PHE A 405 -10.62 -4.84 -1.94
N CYS A 406 -11.17 -6.04 -1.79
CA CYS A 406 -10.54 -7.28 -2.26
C CYS A 406 -11.53 -8.13 -3.05
N LEU A 407 -11.08 -8.65 -4.20
CA LEU A 407 -11.80 -9.66 -4.98
C LEU A 407 -11.17 -11.03 -4.75
N VAL A 408 -11.94 -12.00 -4.27
CA VAL A 408 -11.47 -13.37 -4.03
C VAL A 408 -12.22 -14.33 -4.94
N ARG A 409 -11.49 -15.16 -5.70
CA ARG A 409 -12.06 -16.22 -6.56
C ARG A 409 -11.02 -17.31 -6.82
N GLY A 410 -11.46 -18.56 -6.84
CA GLY A 410 -10.58 -19.70 -7.10
C GLY A 410 -9.55 -19.84 -5.99
N GLU A 411 -8.29 -19.60 -6.30
CA GLU A 411 -7.14 -19.70 -5.39
C GLU A 411 -6.40 -18.37 -5.25
N GLN A 412 -7.05 -17.25 -5.60
CA GLN A 412 -6.41 -15.94 -5.66
C GLN A 412 -7.25 -14.83 -5.04
N ALA A 413 -6.55 -13.81 -4.55
CA ALA A 413 -7.10 -12.57 -4.06
C ALA A 413 -6.45 -11.37 -4.78
N VAL A 414 -7.27 -10.44 -5.26
CA VAL A 414 -6.83 -9.17 -5.87
C VAL A 414 -7.26 -8.02 -4.99
N ILE A 415 -6.29 -7.39 -4.33
CA ILE A 415 -6.51 -6.23 -3.47
C ILE A 415 -6.37 -4.96 -4.32
N SER A 416 -7.30 -4.03 -4.18
CA SER A 416 -7.29 -2.73 -4.84
C SER A 416 -6.09 -1.88 -4.42
N GLN A 417 -5.93 -0.73 -5.10
CA GLN A 417 -5.11 0.36 -4.59
C GLN A 417 -5.69 0.95 -3.30
N HIS A 418 -4.84 1.67 -2.56
CA HIS A 418 -5.28 2.54 -1.47
C HIS A 418 -6.25 3.59 -2.00
N LEU A 419 -7.47 3.58 -1.46
CA LEU A 419 -8.52 4.53 -1.81
C LEU A 419 -8.58 5.68 -0.79
N GLY A 420 -8.06 5.50 0.42
CA GLY A 420 -7.98 6.55 1.43
C GLY A 420 -9.12 6.43 2.44
N ASP A 421 -9.69 7.55 2.84
CA ASP A 421 -10.82 7.59 3.77
C ASP A 421 -12.14 7.58 2.98
N LEU A 422 -13.03 6.64 3.27
CA LEU A 422 -14.32 6.53 2.57
C LEU A 422 -15.32 7.64 2.95
N SER A 423 -15.05 8.39 4.01
CA SER A 423 -15.84 9.55 4.40
C SER A 423 -15.46 10.83 3.63
N ASP A 424 -14.35 10.83 2.89
CA ASP A 424 -13.90 11.98 2.09
C ASP A 424 -14.87 12.28 0.93
N ASP A 425 -15.10 13.57 0.69
CA ASP A 425 -15.98 14.01 -0.39
C ASP A 425 -15.43 13.58 -1.76
N GLY A 426 -16.28 12.94 -2.56
CA GLY A 426 -15.96 12.49 -3.91
C GLY A 426 -15.23 11.13 -3.99
N ILE A 427 -14.91 10.49 -2.86
CA ILE A 427 -14.17 9.22 -2.88
C ILE A 427 -14.97 8.05 -3.47
N GLN A 428 -16.29 8.05 -3.26
CA GLN A 428 -17.19 6.98 -3.74
C GLN A 428 -17.10 6.78 -5.25
N HIS A 429 -16.96 7.86 -6.02
CA HIS A 429 -16.85 7.78 -7.48
C HIS A 429 -15.58 7.05 -7.90
N GLN A 430 -14.42 7.46 -7.36
CA GLN A 430 -13.15 6.80 -7.63
C GLN A 430 -13.14 5.34 -7.17
N TRP A 431 -13.75 5.05 -6.02
CA TRP A 431 -13.90 3.69 -5.50
C TRP A 431 -14.70 2.80 -6.44
N ARG A 432 -15.86 3.28 -6.92
CA ARG A 432 -16.73 2.53 -7.86
C ARG A 432 -16.07 2.31 -9.22
N ASP A 433 -15.34 3.31 -9.72
CA ASP A 433 -14.62 3.21 -10.99
C ASP A 433 -13.43 2.25 -10.91
N ALA A 434 -12.71 2.22 -9.78
CA ALA A 434 -11.69 1.21 -9.50
C ALA A 434 -12.29 -0.19 -9.46
N LEU A 435 -13.40 -0.38 -8.73
CA LEU A 435 -14.09 -1.67 -8.66
C LEU A 435 -14.53 -2.15 -10.04
N ARG A 436 -15.18 -1.28 -10.82
CA ARG A 436 -15.67 -1.61 -12.17
C ARG A 436 -14.53 -2.05 -13.08
N LEU A 437 -13.40 -1.33 -13.07
CA LEU A 437 -12.26 -1.69 -13.91
C LEU A 437 -11.65 -3.02 -13.47
N ILE A 438 -11.40 -3.24 -12.17
CA ILE A 438 -10.81 -4.49 -11.69
C ILE A 438 -11.76 -5.66 -11.96
N GLN A 439 -13.07 -5.49 -11.80
CA GLN A 439 -14.07 -6.49 -12.18
C GLN A 439 -14.03 -6.84 -13.67
N THR A 440 -13.90 -5.83 -14.53
CA THR A 440 -13.78 -6.04 -16.00
C THR A 440 -12.48 -6.75 -16.35
N ILE A 441 -11.38 -6.39 -15.68
CA ILE A 441 -10.05 -6.99 -15.90
C ILE A 441 -10.06 -8.48 -15.58
N TYR A 442 -10.64 -8.85 -14.44
CA TYR A 442 -10.63 -10.21 -13.93
C TYR A 442 -11.89 -11.01 -14.30
N ASP A 443 -12.74 -10.47 -15.18
CA ASP A 443 -14.05 -11.05 -15.54
C ASP A 443 -14.81 -11.52 -14.28
N PHE A 444 -14.92 -10.62 -13.30
CA PHE A 444 -15.34 -10.94 -11.95
C PHE A 444 -16.72 -10.35 -11.68
N THR A 445 -17.69 -11.22 -11.36
CA THR A 445 -19.01 -10.82 -10.89
C THR A 445 -19.21 -11.36 -9.47
N PRO A 446 -19.29 -10.48 -8.43
CA PRO A 446 -19.43 -10.92 -7.05
C PRO A 446 -20.73 -11.68 -6.84
N GLN A 447 -20.66 -12.77 -6.09
CA GLN A 447 -21.80 -13.57 -5.64
C GLN A 447 -22.09 -13.36 -4.15
N ARG A 448 -21.08 -12.91 -3.38
CA ARG A 448 -21.20 -12.58 -1.96
C ARG A 448 -20.41 -11.30 -1.64
N LEU A 449 -20.85 -10.61 -0.60
CA LEU A 449 -20.19 -9.44 -0.03
C LEU A 449 -19.69 -9.74 1.37
N VAL A 450 -18.55 -9.13 1.73
CA VAL A 450 -18.06 -9.12 3.11
C VAL A 450 -17.83 -7.68 3.52
N ARG A 451 -18.29 -7.33 4.72
CA ARG A 451 -18.09 -6.01 5.32
C ARG A 451 -17.68 -6.12 6.78
N ASP A 452 -17.15 -5.02 7.30
CA ASP A 452 -16.87 -4.88 8.72
C ASP A 452 -18.15 -4.97 9.58
N ALA A 453 -17.99 -5.42 10.82
CA ALA A 453 -19.03 -5.45 11.84
C ALA A 453 -19.57 -4.07 12.22
N HIS A 454 -18.82 -3.00 11.95
CA HIS A 454 -19.24 -1.64 12.22
C HIS A 454 -20.45 -1.23 11.35
N PRO A 455 -21.65 -1.03 11.94
CA PRO A 455 -22.85 -0.71 11.16
C PRO A 455 -22.85 0.72 10.63
N GLY A 456 -22.11 1.63 11.27
CA GLY A 456 -22.01 3.05 10.89
C GLY A 456 -20.94 3.35 9.83
N TYR A 457 -20.27 2.34 9.28
CA TYR A 457 -19.28 2.55 8.21
C TYR A 457 -19.96 2.91 6.89
N VAL A 458 -19.33 3.78 6.11
CA VAL A 458 -19.67 4.11 4.73
C VAL A 458 -19.60 2.86 3.86
N SER A 459 -18.57 2.03 4.04
CA SER A 459 -18.47 0.73 3.38
C SER A 459 -19.67 -0.19 3.71
N SER A 460 -20.14 -0.20 4.96
CA SER A 460 -21.33 -0.95 5.37
C SER A 460 -22.61 -0.41 4.71
N GLN A 461 -22.73 0.90 4.54
CA GLN A 461 -23.82 1.50 3.77
C GLN A 461 -23.76 1.04 2.30
N TRP A 462 -22.60 1.07 1.66
CA TRP A 462 -22.45 0.66 0.26
C TRP A 462 -22.75 -0.83 0.04
N ALA A 463 -22.40 -1.70 1.00
CA ALA A 463 -22.81 -3.11 0.96
C ALA A 463 -24.34 -3.26 0.87
N SER A 464 -25.09 -2.46 1.64
CA SER A 464 -26.56 -2.54 1.64
C SER A 464 -27.19 -2.16 0.30
N GLU A 465 -26.51 -1.35 -0.52
CA GLU A 465 -26.99 -0.92 -1.84
C GLU A 465 -26.75 -1.96 -2.95
N MET A 466 -25.87 -2.94 -2.71
CA MET A 466 -25.41 -3.89 -3.74
C MET A 466 -26.29 -5.15 -3.89
N ASN A 467 -27.33 -5.34 -3.06
CA ASN A 467 -28.31 -6.43 -3.15
C ASN A 467 -27.71 -7.85 -3.31
N LEU A 468 -26.62 -8.13 -2.59
CA LEU A 468 -25.98 -9.46 -2.55
C LEU A 468 -25.99 -10.03 -1.13
N PRO A 469 -25.94 -11.36 -0.96
CA PRO A 469 -25.71 -11.98 0.33
C PRO A 469 -24.47 -11.38 1.00
N THR A 470 -24.67 -10.81 2.18
CA THR A 470 -23.63 -10.04 2.88
C THR A 470 -23.27 -10.74 4.18
N GLU A 471 -21.99 -11.03 4.34
CA GLU A 471 -21.39 -11.56 5.56
C GLU A 471 -20.72 -10.44 6.36
N ILE A 472 -20.75 -10.58 7.68
CA ILE A 472 -20.15 -9.64 8.62
C ILE A 472 -18.93 -10.30 9.26
N VAL A 473 -17.81 -9.59 9.27
CA VAL A 473 -16.56 -10.01 9.90
C VAL A 473 -16.12 -8.98 10.92
N LEU A 474 -15.65 -9.45 12.08
CA LEU A 474 -15.08 -8.57 13.11
C LEU A 474 -13.78 -7.93 12.61
N HIS A 475 -13.61 -6.65 12.88
CA HIS A 475 -12.45 -5.87 12.44
C HIS A 475 -11.12 -6.53 12.84
N HIS A 476 -10.98 -6.87 14.12
CA HIS A 476 -9.75 -7.44 14.66
C HIS A 476 -9.51 -8.89 14.19
N HIS A 477 -10.58 -9.65 13.94
CA HIS A 477 -10.46 -10.97 13.32
C HIS A 477 -9.88 -10.86 11.91
N ALA A 478 -10.35 -9.89 11.12
CA ALA A 478 -9.81 -9.64 9.78
C ALA A 478 -8.33 -9.21 9.82
N HIS A 479 -7.91 -8.37 10.77
CA HIS A 479 -6.49 -8.02 10.95
C HIS A 479 -5.62 -9.27 11.19
N ALA A 480 -6.02 -10.15 12.10
CA ALA A 480 -5.30 -11.40 12.37
C ALA A 480 -5.29 -12.34 11.16
N ALA A 481 -6.43 -12.51 10.50
CA ALA A 481 -6.57 -13.39 9.34
C ALA A 481 -5.79 -12.91 8.11
N ALA A 482 -5.64 -11.60 7.92
CA ALA A 482 -4.80 -11.04 6.85
C ALA A 482 -3.32 -11.41 7.04
N CYS A 483 -2.83 -11.37 8.29
CA CYS A 483 -1.47 -11.78 8.63
C CYS A 483 -1.28 -13.29 8.40
N LEU A 484 -2.21 -14.12 8.88
CA LEU A 484 -2.20 -15.57 8.60
C LEU A 484 -2.14 -15.87 7.10
N ALA A 485 -2.94 -15.14 6.30
CA ALA A 485 -3.02 -15.35 4.87
C ALA A 485 -1.70 -15.02 4.14
N GLU A 486 -1.05 -13.90 4.46
CA GLU A 486 0.23 -13.56 3.79
C GLU A 486 1.38 -14.49 4.17
N HIS A 487 1.32 -15.11 5.35
CA HIS A 487 2.28 -16.13 5.81
C HIS A 487 1.94 -17.55 5.30
N GLY A 488 0.86 -17.70 4.53
CA GLY A 488 0.47 -18.98 3.96
C GLY A 488 0.01 -19.99 5.01
N TRP A 489 -0.54 -19.55 6.14
CA TRP A 489 -1.09 -20.44 7.16
C TRP A 489 -2.20 -21.30 6.54
N PRO A 490 -2.12 -22.65 6.57
CA PRO A 490 -3.09 -23.51 5.89
C PRO A 490 -4.51 -23.32 6.43
N LEU A 491 -5.52 -23.61 5.59
CA LEU A 491 -6.94 -23.57 5.98
C LEU A 491 -7.21 -24.39 7.25
N ASP A 492 -6.55 -25.54 7.37
CA ASP A 492 -6.59 -26.48 8.50
C ASP A 492 -5.37 -26.39 9.42
N GLY A 493 -4.62 -25.27 9.37
CA GLY A 493 -3.39 -25.06 10.15
C GLY A 493 -3.60 -24.99 11.67
N GLY A 494 -4.85 -24.90 12.12
CA GLY A 494 -5.22 -24.83 13.53
C GLY A 494 -5.28 -23.40 14.07
N ASP A 495 -5.47 -23.31 15.39
CA ASP A 495 -5.62 -22.05 16.10
C ASP A 495 -4.27 -21.38 16.39
N VAL A 496 -4.29 -20.05 16.37
CA VAL A 496 -3.21 -19.19 16.85
C VAL A 496 -3.72 -18.28 17.97
N ILE A 497 -2.81 -17.71 18.75
CA ILE A 497 -3.12 -16.57 19.60
C ILE A 497 -2.72 -15.29 18.88
N ALA A 498 -3.68 -14.40 18.66
CA ALA A 498 -3.47 -13.13 17.98
C ALA A 498 -3.45 -11.96 18.97
N LEU A 499 -2.52 -11.03 18.77
CA LEU A 499 -2.52 -9.70 19.37
C LEU A 499 -2.89 -8.68 18.30
N THR A 500 -4.04 -8.03 18.46
CA THR A 500 -4.55 -7.05 17.50
C THR A 500 -4.61 -5.67 18.15
N LEU A 501 -3.66 -4.80 17.78
CA LEU A 501 -3.48 -3.47 18.38
C LEU A 501 -3.77 -2.38 17.36
N ASP A 502 -4.79 -1.55 17.61
CA ASP A 502 -5.23 -0.52 16.68
C ASP A 502 -5.79 0.73 17.40
N GLY A 503 -6.26 1.69 16.60
CA GLY A 503 -7.11 2.79 17.01
C GLY A 503 -8.47 2.29 17.49
N ILE A 504 -9.43 2.12 16.58
CA ILE A 504 -10.79 1.67 16.92
C ILE A 504 -11.30 0.73 15.85
N GLY A 505 -11.76 -0.45 16.26
CA GLY A 505 -12.53 -1.36 15.42
C GLY A 505 -13.73 -1.93 16.18
N MET A 506 -14.79 -2.27 15.46
CA MET A 506 -15.97 -2.87 16.09
C MET A 506 -15.68 -4.31 16.49
N GLY A 507 -15.87 -4.60 17.77
CA GLY A 507 -15.78 -5.93 18.38
C GLY A 507 -17.14 -6.60 18.52
N GLU A 508 -17.16 -7.68 19.29
CA GLU A 508 -18.39 -8.42 19.59
C GLU A 508 -19.41 -7.57 20.36
N ALA A 509 -20.70 -7.79 20.09
CA ALA A 509 -21.83 -7.15 20.77
C ALA A 509 -21.75 -5.60 20.83
N GLY A 510 -21.09 -4.96 19.86
CA GLY A 510 -20.97 -3.51 19.78
C GLY A 510 -19.85 -2.91 20.63
N ALA A 511 -18.98 -3.72 21.23
CA ALA A 511 -17.81 -3.23 21.94
C ALA A 511 -16.83 -2.54 20.98
N LEU A 512 -16.15 -1.48 21.43
CA LEU A 512 -15.08 -0.85 20.65
C LEU A 512 -13.74 -1.42 21.11
N TRP A 513 -13.06 -2.11 20.21
CA TRP A 513 -11.80 -2.78 20.45
C TRP A 513 -10.62 -2.01 19.85
N GLY A 514 -9.42 -2.32 20.30
CA GLY A 514 -8.16 -1.82 19.74
C GLY A 514 -6.91 -2.27 20.49
N GLY A 515 -7.02 -3.25 21.39
CA GLY A 515 -5.91 -3.72 22.21
C GLY A 515 -6.18 -5.12 22.75
N GLU A 516 -6.51 -6.04 21.86
CA GLU A 516 -7.12 -7.33 22.20
C GLU A 516 -6.16 -8.50 22.03
N CYS A 517 -6.33 -9.51 22.88
CA CYS A 517 -5.77 -10.85 22.75
C CYS A 517 -6.88 -11.82 22.37
N LEU A 518 -6.71 -12.54 21.27
CA LEU A 518 -7.75 -13.36 20.65
C LEU A 518 -7.22 -14.79 20.40
N ARG A 519 -8.07 -15.82 20.52
CA ARG A 519 -7.84 -17.13 19.87
C ARG A 519 -8.48 -17.05 18.50
N VAL A 520 -7.70 -17.32 17.46
CA VAL A 520 -8.15 -17.13 16.07
C VAL A 520 -7.77 -18.32 15.21
N ASN A 521 -8.68 -18.70 14.34
CA ASN A 521 -8.39 -19.37 13.07
C ASN A 521 -9.16 -18.64 11.96
N TYR A 522 -9.16 -19.13 10.72
CA TYR A 522 -9.89 -18.44 9.65
C TYR A 522 -11.41 -18.36 9.85
N ARG A 523 -12.00 -19.21 10.69
CA ARG A 523 -13.46 -19.29 10.89
C ARG A 523 -13.91 -18.65 12.19
N GLU A 524 -13.13 -18.86 13.25
CA GLU A 524 -13.44 -18.50 14.62
C GLU A 524 -12.56 -17.37 15.14
N CYS A 525 -13.16 -16.56 16.01
CA CYS A 525 -12.49 -15.55 16.82
C CYS A 525 -13.12 -15.62 18.21
N GLU A 526 -12.29 -15.83 19.23
CA GLU A 526 -12.70 -15.82 20.64
C GLU A 526 -11.88 -14.75 21.38
N HIS A 527 -12.57 -13.83 22.04
CA HIS A 527 -11.92 -12.80 22.87
C HIS A 527 -11.37 -13.39 24.17
N LEU A 528 -10.07 -13.20 24.44
CA LEU A 528 -9.38 -13.78 25.59
C LEU A 528 -8.97 -12.76 26.66
N GLY A 529 -9.05 -11.47 26.35
CA GLY A 529 -8.51 -10.40 27.17
C GLY A 529 -7.92 -9.25 26.38
N GLY A 530 -7.28 -8.31 27.07
CA GLY A 530 -6.66 -7.15 26.44
C GLY A 530 -6.53 -5.95 27.36
N LEU A 531 -6.55 -4.76 26.78
CA LEU A 531 -6.66 -3.52 27.53
C LEU A 531 -8.05 -3.39 28.18
N PRO A 532 -8.14 -2.82 29.38
CA PRO A 532 -9.44 -2.51 29.97
C PRO A 532 -10.09 -1.36 29.19
N ALA A 533 -11.38 -1.45 28.88
CA ALA A 533 -12.07 -0.43 28.08
C ALA A 533 -12.21 0.91 28.83
N VAL A 534 -11.79 2.02 28.24
CA VAL A 534 -11.79 3.39 28.81
C VAL A 534 -12.66 4.31 27.96
N ALA A 535 -13.29 5.31 28.57
CA ALA A 535 -14.18 6.24 27.89
C ALA A 535 -13.46 7.12 26.86
N LEU A 536 -14.03 7.23 25.65
CA LEU A 536 -13.62 8.17 24.61
C LEU A 536 -14.48 9.43 24.69
N VAL A 537 -14.10 10.36 25.58
CA VAL A 537 -14.94 11.53 25.87
C VAL A 537 -15.02 12.49 24.68
N GLY A 538 -16.20 12.57 24.06
CA GLY A 538 -16.44 13.33 22.83
C GLY A 538 -16.34 12.50 21.55
N GLY A 539 -16.32 11.16 21.63
CA GLY A 539 -16.24 10.27 20.47
C GLY A 539 -14.99 10.53 19.65
N ASP A 540 -15.16 10.86 18.37
CA ASP A 540 -14.07 11.13 17.41
C ASP A 540 -13.12 12.24 17.84
N LEU A 541 -13.57 13.18 18.69
CA LEU A 541 -12.69 14.20 19.26
C LEU A 541 -11.57 13.60 20.10
N ALA A 542 -11.77 12.43 20.71
CA ALA A 542 -10.74 11.75 21.49
C ALA A 542 -9.57 11.28 20.61
N ALA A 543 -9.82 10.94 19.34
CA ALA A 543 -8.75 10.60 18.38
C ALA A 543 -8.00 11.84 17.85
N LYS A 544 -8.60 13.04 17.96
CA LYS A 544 -8.00 14.30 17.50
C LYS A 544 -7.36 15.12 18.63
N GLN A 545 -7.79 14.92 19.88
CA GLN A 545 -7.35 15.70 21.03
C GLN A 545 -6.82 14.77 22.13
N PRO A 546 -5.51 14.41 22.10
CA PRO A 546 -4.92 13.37 22.93
C PRO A 546 -5.16 13.53 24.44
N TRP A 547 -5.24 14.76 24.91
CA TRP A 547 -5.49 15.11 26.31
C TRP A 547 -6.83 14.58 26.84
N ARG A 548 -7.82 14.32 25.98
CA ARG A 548 -9.09 13.70 26.36
C ARG A 548 -8.89 12.27 26.82
N ASN A 549 -7.98 11.54 26.17
CA ASN A 549 -7.62 10.17 26.54
C ASN A 549 -6.85 10.18 27.86
N LEU A 550 -5.91 11.11 28.05
CA LEU A 550 -5.21 11.28 29.32
C LEU A 550 -6.19 11.57 30.46
N LEU A 551 -7.15 12.48 30.26
CA LEU A 551 -8.19 12.77 31.26
C LEU A 551 -9.00 11.52 31.61
N ALA A 552 -9.46 10.75 30.62
CA ALA A 552 -10.25 9.54 30.85
C ALA A 552 -9.45 8.45 31.59
N GLN A 553 -8.17 8.29 31.26
CA GLN A 553 -7.25 7.40 31.96
C GLN A 553 -7.04 7.83 33.42
N CYS A 554 -6.79 9.12 33.64
CA CYS A 554 -6.62 9.69 34.98
C CYS A 554 -7.87 9.51 35.86
N LEU A 555 -9.05 9.83 35.34
CA LEU A 555 -10.32 9.69 36.07
C LEU A 555 -10.59 8.24 36.49
N ARG A 556 -10.13 7.26 35.71
CA ARG A 556 -10.37 5.85 35.99
C ARG A 556 -9.32 5.23 36.91
N PHE A 557 -8.05 5.60 36.75
CA PHE A 557 -6.93 4.82 37.28
C PHE A 557 -5.95 5.58 38.17
N VAL A 558 -6.02 6.92 38.21
CA VAL A 558 -5.02 7.74 38.90
C VAL A 558 -5.69 8.51 40.03
N PRO A 559 -5.56 8.03 41.29
CA PRO A 559 -5.96 8.82 42.45
C PRO A 559 -5.22 10.15 42.47
N ASP A 560 -5.92 11.21 42.89
CA ASP A 560 -5.32 12.53 43.07
C ASP A 560 -4.57 13.05 41.82
N TRP A 561 -5.03 12.66 40.62
CA TRP A 561 -4.35 12.91 39.35
C TRP A 561 -3.97 14.37 39.12
N GLN A 562 -4.67 15.32 39.74
CA GLN A 562 -4.44 16.77 39.65
C GLN A 562 -3.09 17.20 40.27
N HIS A 563 -2.46 16.39 41.12
CA HIS A 563 -1.18 16.74 41.73
C HIS A 563 0.02 16.43 40.84
N TYR A 564 -0.17 15.69 39.74
CA TYR A 564 0.91 15.35 38.82
C TYR A 564 1.22 16.51 37.86
N PRO A 565 2.49 16.89 37.67
CA PRO A 565 2.89 17.92 36.71
C PRO A 565 2.36 17.65 35.29
N GLU A 566 2.33 16.40 34.87
CA GLU A 566 1.89 15.91 33.56
C GLU A 566 0.41 16.22 33.28
N THR A 567 -0.40 16.47 34.30
CA THR A 567 -1.85 16.70 34.17
C THR A 567 -2.26 18.15 34.47
N GLN A 568 -1.31 19.03 34.81
CA GLN A 568 -1.63 20.42 35.18
C GLN A 568 -2.39 21.17 34.08
N TYR A 569 -2.08 20.92 32.82
CA TYR A 569 -2.77 21.58 31.71
C TYR A 569 -4.21 21.08 31.52
N LEU A 570 -4.55 19.86 31.96
CA LEU A 570 -5.93 19.37 31.98
C LEU A 570 -6.81 20.19 32.92
N GLN A 571 -6.24 20.74 34.00
CA GLN A 571 -6.97 21.59 34.95
C GLN A 571 -7.37 22.93 34.34
N ARG A 572 -6.69 23.36 33.26
CA ARG A 572 -7.06 24.55 32.48
C ARG A 572 -8.22 24.26 31.52
N GLN A 573 -8.50 22.99 31.25
CA GLN A 573 -9.65 22.57 30.46
C GLN A 573 -10.91 22.53 31.33
N ASN A 574 -12.10 22.51 30.70
CA ASN A 574 -13.37 22.34 31.41
C ASN A 574 -13.62 20.87 31.78
N TRP A 575 -12.66 20.23 32.45
CA TRP A 575 -12.62 18.80 32.71
C TRP A 575 -13.78 18.32 33.60
N ASN A 576 -14.30 19.17 34.49
CA ASN A 576 -15.46 18.86 35.35
C ASN A 576 -16.75 18.56 34.56
N VAL A 577 -16.94 19.20 33.41
CA VAL A 577 -18.08 18.91 32.53
C VAL A 577 -17.87 17.57 31.83
N LEU A 578 -16.65 17.31 31.37
CA LEU A 578 -16.29 16.07 30.69
C LEU A 578 -16.32 14.85 31.63
N ALA A 579 -15.87 15.00 32.87
CA ALA A 579 -15.95 13.96 33.90
C ALA A 579 -17.41 13.54 34.16
N ARG A 580 -18.32 14.50 34.33
CA ARG A 580 -19.76 14.24 34.47
C ARG A 580 -20.37 13.60 33.22
N ALA A 581 -19.88 13.95 32.02
CA ALA A 581 -20.34 13.31 30.79
C ALA A 581 -19.92 11.84 30.72
N ILE A 582 -18.68 11.52 31.14
CA ILE A 582 -18.17 10.15 31.25
C ILE A 582 -18.99 9.34 32.26
N GLU A 583 -19.20 9.87 33.46
CA GLU A 583 -20.00 9.20 34.52
C GLU A 583 -21.43 8.88 34.05
N ARG A 584 -22.02 9.75 33.22
CA ARG A 584 -23.38 9.58 32.70
C ARG A 584 -23.44 8.83 31.36
N GLY A 585 -22.31 8.42 30.79
CA GLY A 585 -22.24 7.75 29.49
C GLY A 585 -22.70 8.62 28.31
N ILE A 586 -22.58 9.94 28.40
CA ILE A 586 -23.04 10.88 27.36
C ILE A 586 -21.90 11.16 26.39
N ASN A 587 -22.01 10.68 25.15
CA ASN A 587 -20.97 10.83 24.12
C ASN A 587 -19.58 10.42 24.62
N ALA A 588 -19.53 9.31 25.37
CA ALA A 588 -18.33 8.79 26.02
C ALA A 588 -18.30 7.26 25.90
N PRO A 589 -18.33 6.70 24.67
CA PRO A 589 -18.30 5.25 24.48
C PRO A 589 -17.01 4.67 25.06
N LEU A 590 -17.10 3.44 25.60
CA LEU A 590 -15.93 2.74 26.13
C LEU A 590 -15.18 2.04 24.99
N ALA A 591 -13.85 2.16 24.97
CA ALA A 591 -12.99 1.46 24.04
C ALA A 591 -11.73 0.91 24.71
N SER A 592 -11.34 -0.32 24.37
CA SER A 592 -10.07 -0.95 24.78
C SER A 592 -8.93 -0.61 23.81
N SER A 593 -8.85 0.65 23.38
CA SER A 593 -7.94 1.10 22.32
C SER A 593 -6.48 1.24 22.78
N CYS A 594 -5.58 0.55 22.10
CA CYS A 594 -4.15 0.73 22.26
C CYS A 594 -3.71 2.09 21.70
N GLY A 595 -4.19 2.47 20.51
CA GLY A 595 -3.88 3.79 19.93
C GLY A 595 -4.24 4.96 20.85
N ARG A 596 -5.39 4.90 21.53
CA ARG A 596 -5.79 5.96 22.49
C ARG A 596 -4.96 5.95 23.78
N LEU A 597 -4.40 4.79 24.18
CA LEU A 597 -3.44 4.73 25.28
C LEU A 597 -2.11 5.39 24.89
N PHE A 598 -1.62 5.18 23.66
CA PHE A 598 -0.48 5.91 23.11
C PHE A 598 -0.73 7.43 23.11
N ASP A 599 -1.91 7.86 22.65
CA ASP A 599 -2.28 9.28 22.66
C ASP A 599 -2.28 9.86 24.09
N ALA A 600 -2.76 9.11 25.08
CA ALA A 600 -2.74 9.55 26.49
C ALA A 600 -1.30 9.75 27.02
N VAL A 601 -0.39 8.81 26.74
CA VAL A 601 1.01 8.90 27.17
C VAL A 601 1.73 10.04 26.44
N ALA A 602 1.49 10.21 25.14
CA ALA A 602 2.03 11.31 24.36
C ALA A 602 1.59 12.68 24.91
N ALA A 603 0.32 12.77 25.32
CA ALA A 603 -0.25 13.97 25.95
C ALA A 603 0.37 14.25 27.33
N ALA A 604 0.70 13.21 28.11
CA ALA A 604 1.36 13.35 29.42
C ALA A 604 2.82 13.83 29.28
N LEU A 605 3.53 13.38 28.24
CA LEU A 605 4.89 13.82 27.93
C LEU A 605 4.95 15.15 27.14
N ASN A 606 3.80 15.68 26.72
CA ASN A 606 3.71 16.88 25.89
C ASN A 606 4.59 16.77 24.61
N CYS A 607 4.62 15.59 23.99
CA CYS A 607 5.40 15.34 22.76
C CYS A 607 4.56 15.45 21.47
N ALA A 608 3.27 15.74 21.60
CA ALA A 608 2.34 15.94 20.49
C ALA A 608 1.50 17.21 20.72
N PRO A 609 0.99 17.85 19.65
CA PRO A 609 0.10 19.01 19.77
C PRO A 609 -1.19 18.68 20.54
N GLU A 610 -1.83 19.68 21.15
CA GLU A 610 -3.12 19.52 21.84
C GLU A 610 -4.24 19.02 20.92
N SER A 611 -4.16 19.37 19.63
CA SER A 611 -5.03 18.88 18.56
C SER A 611 -4.18 18.37 17.41
N LEU A 612 -4.34 17.09 17.08
CA LEU A 612 -3.64 16.43 15.99
C LEU A 612 -4.14 16.92 14.64
N SER A 613 -3.23 16.92 13.68
CA SER A 613 -3.45 17.29 12.29
C SER A 613 -3.62 16.07 11.36
N TYR A 614 -3.25 14.88 11.84
CA TYR A 614 -3.49 13.62 11.15
C TYR A 614 -3.58 12.45 12.13
N GLU A 615 -4.19 11.35 11.68
CA GLU A 615 -4.33 10.15 12.49
C GLU A 615 -2.99 9.46 12.76
N GLY A 616 -2.77 9.09 14.03
CA GLY A 616 -1.56 8.45 14.51
C GLY A 616 -0.42 9.41 14.85
N GLU A 617 -0.62 10.73 14.71
CA GLU A 617 0.44 11.73 14.92
C GLU A 617 1.11 11.64 16.30
N ALA A 618 0.32 11.54 17.37
CA ALA A 618 0.84 11.41 18.72
C ALA A 618 1.58 10.08 18.95
N ALA A 619 1.05 8.97 18.43
CA ALA A 619 1.71 7.67 18.52
C ALA A 619 3.06 7.66 17.79
N CYS A 620 3.14 8.22 16.58
CA CYS A 620 4.40 8.34 15.84
C CYS A 620 5.40 9.27 16.54
N ALA A 621 4.95 10.39 17.10
CA ALA A 621 5.81 11.30 17.86
C ALA A 621 6.36 10.63 19.14
N LEU A 622 5.53 9.84 19.82
CA LEU A 622 5.93 9.10 21.02
C LEU A 622 6.95 8.00 20.70
N GLU A 623 6.77 7.28 19.59
CA GLU A 623 7.74 6.30 19.10
C GLU A 623 9.08 6.97 18.75
N ALA A 624 9.04 8.07 18.01
CA ALA A 624 10.23 8.82 17.63
C ALA A 624 10.99 9.34 18.87
N LEU A 625 10.27 9.82 19.89
CA LEU A 625 10.85 10.23 21.16
C LEU A 625 11.47 9.03 21.91
N ALA A 626 10.77 7.90 21.97
CA ALA A 626 11.27 6.69 22.62
C ALA A 626 12.54 6.14 21.95
N SER A 627 12.65 6.25 20.62
CA SER A 627 13.81 5.78 19.85
C SER A 627 15.12 6.52 20.16
N GLN A 628 15.05 7.67 20.83
CA GLN A 628 16.24 8.39 21.33
C GLN A 628 16.86 7.70 22.56
N CYS A 629 16.16 6.73 23.17
CA CYS A 629 16.67 5.89 24.24
C CYS A 629 17.03 4.50 23.69
N VAL A 630 18.29 4.09 23.88
CA VAL A 630 18.78 2.75 23.46
C VAL A 630 18.26 1.63 24.37
N GLY A 631 17.72 1.98 25.54
CA GLY A 631 17.21 1.07 26.55
C GLY A 631 17.58 1.56 27.95
N VAL A 632 16.65 1.42 28.90
CA VAL A 632 16.83 1.90 30.27
C VAL A 632 16.24 0.92 31.26
N LYS A 633 16.91 0.70 32.39
CA LYS A 633 16.32 -0.05 33.50
C LYS A 633 15.29 0.84 34.20
N HIS A 634 14.03 0.43 34.19
CA HIS A 634 12.93 1.18 34.80
C HIS A 634 12.07 0.29 35.71
N PRO A 635 11.30 0.88 36.65
CA PRO A 635 10.39 0.14 37.52
C PRO A 635 8.98 -0.04 36.92
N VAL A 636 8.69 0.60 35.78
CA VAL A 636 7.34 0.60 35.17
C VAL A 636 7.00 -0.80 34.67
N THR A 637 5.80 -1.26 35.04
CA THR A 637 5.24 -2.56 34.66
C THR A 637 3.77 -2.38 34.28
N LEU A 638 3.23 -3.38 33.60
CA LEU A 638 1.84 -3.40 33.16
C LEU A 638 1.28 -4.81 33.39
N PRO A 639 1.00 -5.15 34.67
CA PRO A 639 0.72 -6.53 35.07
C PRO A 639 -0.67 -6.99 34.62
N LEU A 640 -0.93 -8.30 34.73
CA LEU A 640 -2.22 -8.89 34.43
C LEU A 640 -3.13 -8.91 35.67
N ALA A 641 -4.29 -8.29 35.57
CA ALA A 641 -5.42 -8.43 36.48
C ALA A 641 -6.49 -9.31 35.81
N GLY A 642 -6.46 -10.62 36.10
CA GLY A 642 -7.33 -11.61 35.44
C GLY A 642 -6.97 -11.79 33.96
N HIS A 643 -7.85 -11.28 33.08
CA HIS A 643 -7.69 -11.27 31.62
C HIS A 643 -7.39 -9.87 31.06
N GLN A 644 -7.25 -8.87 31.92
CA GLN A 644 -6.96 -7.50 31.50
C GLN A 644 -5.62 -7.02 32.02
N LEU A 645 -5.08 -6.03 31.32
CA LEU A 645 -3.90 -5.30 31.76
C LEU A 645 -4.26 -4.26 32.84
N ASP A 646 -3.48 -4.21 33.91
CA ASP A 646 -3.69 -3.30 35.03
C ASP A 646 -3.04 -1.93 34.78
N LEU A 647 -3.86 -1.01 34.26
CA LEU A 647 -3.44 0.36 33.99
C LEU A 647 -3.29 1.22 35.26
N ALA A 648 -3.88 0.83 36.40
CA ALA A 648 -3.69 1.58 37.64
C ALA A 648 -2.27 1.42 38.17
N THR A 649 -1.74 0.19 38.16
CA THR A 649 -0.34 -0.06 38.49
C THR A 649 0.60 0.65 37.51
N PHE A 650 0.32 0.56 36.20
CA PHE A 650 1.11 1.24 35.17
C PHE A 650 1.19 2.75 35.41
N TRP A 651 0.05 3.44 35.49
CA TRP A 651 0.04 4.90 35.63
C TRP A 651 0.69 5.35 36.94
N SER A 652 0.44 4.63 38.03
CA SER A 652 1.09 4.92 39.31
C SER A 652 2.61 4.82 39.20
N GLN A 653 3.15 3.75 38.63
CA GLN A 653 4.60 3.59 38.50
C GLN A 653 5.21 4.57 37.50
N TRP A 654 4.55 4.79 36.36
CA TRP A 654 5.06 5.64 35.29
C TRP A 654 5.03 7.13 35.64
N LEU A 655 4.00 7.61 36.35
CA LEU A 655 3.90 9.00 36.80
C LEU A 655 4.85 9.32 37.96
N ASN A 656 5.19 8.33 38.79
CA ASN A 656 6.10 8.50 39.92
C ASN A 656 7.59 8.21 39.57
N TRP A 657 7.86 7.68 38.37
CA TRP A 657 9.22 7.41 37.92
C TRP A 657 9.80 8.59 37.13
N GLN A 658 10.70 9.33 37.78
CA GLN A 658 11.25 10.56 37.19
C GLN A 658 12.49 10.20 36.38
N ALA A 659 12.37 10.37 35.07
CA ALA A 659 13.40 10.12 34.07
C ALA A 659 13.23 11.11 32.91
N THR A 660 14.14 11.09 31.93
CA THR A 660 14.01 11.92 30.74
C THR A 660 12.75 11.54 29.94
N PRO A 661 12.14 12.45 29.16
CA PRO A 661 10.97 12.12 28.34
C PRO A 661 11.20 10.94 27.39
N ALA A 662 12.41 10.82 26.82
CA ALA A 662 12.79 9.71 25.96
C ALA A 662 12.80 8.37 26.72
N GLU A 663 13.38 8.32 27.92
CA GLU A 663 13.39 7.14 28.78
C GLU A 663 11.98 6.75 29.23
N ARG A 664 11.12 7.73 29.56
CA ARG A 664 9.72 7.48 29.94
C ARG A 664 8.88 6.98 28.78
N ALA A 665 9.10 7.51 27.58
CA ALA A 665 8.46 7.02 26.36
C ALA A 665 8.91 5.57 26.08
N TRP A 666 10.21 5.28 26.17
CA TRP A 666 10.76 3.93 26.00
C TRP A 666 10.19 2.94 27.03
N ALA A 667 10.17 3.32 28.31
CA ALA A 667 9.64 2.48 29.39
C ALA A 667 8.15 2.16 29.23
N PHE A 668 7.36 3.07 28.66
CA PHE A 668 5.97 2.77 28.30
C PHE A 668 5.89 1.67 27.24
N HIS A 669 6.65 1.78 26.15
CA HIS A 669 6.65 0.77 25.09
C HIS A 669 7.11 -0.59 25.62
N ASP A 670 8.17 -0.60 26.45
CA ASP A 670 8.68 -1.83 27.06
C ASP A 670 7.67 -2.48 28.01
N ALA A 671 7.09 -1.70 28.94
CA ALA A 671 6.11 -2.22 29.89
C ALA A 671 4.84 -2.74 29.19
N LEU A 672 4.39 -2.06 28.14
CA LEU A 672 3.25 -2.49 27.33
C LEU A 672 3.55 -3.80 26.59
N ALA A 673 4.72 -3.88 25.92
CA ALA A 673 5.17 -5.10 25.25
C ALA A 673 5.26 -6.28 26.23
N HIS A 674 5.85 -6.06 27.39
CA HIS A 674 6.00 -7.08 28.42
C HIS A 674 4.64 -7.55 28.97
N GLY A 675 3.72 -6.62 29.23
CA GLY A 675 2.36 -6.93 29.70
C GLY A 675 1.60 -7.80 28.70
N PHE A 676 1.59 -7.41 27.43
CA PHE A 676 0.97 -8.22 26.37
C PHE A 676 1.69 -9.56 26.18
N ALA A 677 3.02 -9.61 26.16
CA ALA A 677 3.76 -10.85 26.06
C ALA A 677 3.43 -11.83 27.20
N THR A 678 3.26 -11.33 28.42
CA THR A 678 2.80 -12.14 29.56
C THR A 678 1.39 -12.69 29.32
N MET A 679 0.50 -11.89 28.76
CA MET A 679 -0.86 -12.31 28.40
C MET A 679 -0.85 -13.41 27.35
N LEU A 680 -0.15 -13.18 26.24
CA LEU A 680 -0.07 -14.10 25.11
C LEU A 680 0.52 -15.42 25.53
N ARG A 681 1.65 -15.42 26.26
CA ARG A 681 2.27 -16.64 26.79
C ARG A 681 1.30 -17.43 27.66
N LYS A 682 0.61 -16.77 28.60
CA LYS A 682 -0.38 -17.44 29.46
C LYS A 682 -1.50 -18.09 28.65
N GLN A 683 -2.03 -17.39 27.65
CA GLN A 683 -3.15 -17.89 26.84
C GLN A 683 -2.73 -19.00 25.86
N ALA A 684 -1.55 -18.88 25.26
CA ALA A 684 -0.99 -19.84 24.30
C ALA A 684 -0.57 -21.14 25.00
N THR A 685 0.20 -21.06 26.10
CA THR A 685 0.63 -22.24 26.86
C THR A 685 -0.57 -23.01 27.42
N ALA A 686 -1.61 -22.32 27.91
CA ALA A 686 -2.82 -22.98 28.42
C ALA A 686 -3.60 -23.76 27.36
N ARG A 687 -3.37 -23.46 26.06
CA ARG A 687 -4.05 -24.09 24.91
C ARG A 687 -3.12 -24.98 24.08
N GLY A 688 -1.85 -25.07 24.41
CA GLY A 688 -0.86 -25.80 23.61
C GLY A 688 -0.61 -25.16 22.23
N ILE A 689 -0.79 -23.85 22.10
CA ILE A 689 -0.53 -23.09 20.87
C ILE A 689 0.91 -22.55 20.93
N ASP A 690 1.68 -22.74 19.85
CA ASP A 690 3.09 -22.33 19.74
C ASP A 690 3.32 -21.14 18.79
N THR A 691 2.27 -20.69 18.12
CA THR A 691 2.32 -19.65 17.08
C THR A 691 1.48 -18.44 17.50
N LEU A 692 2.10 -17.26 17.41
CA LEU A 692 1.50 -15.98 17.77
C LEU A 692 1.42 -15.08 16.54
N VAL A 693 0.27 -14.44 16.34
CA VAL A 693 0.03 -13.48 15.26
C VAL A 693 -0.04 -12.07 15.83
N PHE A 694 0.53 -11.10 15.13
CA PHE A 694 0.43 -9.69 15.48
C PHE A 694 -0.14 -8.93 14.29
N SER A 695 -1.07 -8.01 14.54
CA SER A 695 -1.65 -7.16 13.47
C SER A 695 -2.37 -5.94 14.05
N GLY A 696 -2.93 -5.09 13.18
CA GLY A 696 -3.55 -3.80 13.54
C GLY A 696 -2.57 -2.62 13.43
N GLY A 697 -3.12 -1.41 13.25
CA GLY A 697 -2.34 -0.22 12.89
C GLY A 697 -1.22 0.18 13.85
N VAL A 698 -1.30 -0.19 15.13
CA VAL A 698 -0.25 0.09 16.13
C VAL A 698 0.97 -0.81 15.93
N MET A 699 0.83 -1.96 15.26
CA MET A 699 1.95 -2.87 14.99
C MET A 699 2.97 -2.33 13.98
N HIS A 700 2.67 -1.20 13.32
CA HIS A 700 3.66 -0.42 12.59
C HIS A 700 4.72 0.25 13.49
N ASN A 701 4.51 0.26 14.82
CA ASN A 701 5.48 0.75 15.80
C ASN A 701 6.65 -0.24 15.93
N ARG A 702 7.82 0.16 15.45
CA ARG A 702 9.02 -0.68 15.36
C ARG A 702 9.54 -1.05 16.74
N LEU A 703 9.48 -0.12 17.70
CA LEU A 703 9.95 -0.37 19.06
C LEU A 703 9.05 -1.43 19.73
N LEU A 704 7.74 -1.29 19.63
CA LEU A 704 6.79 -2.24 20.19
C LEU A 704 6.96 -3.64 19.59
N SER A 705 7.04 -3.73 18.26
CA SER A 705 7.27 -5.00 17.55
C SER A 705 8.59 -5.65 17.96
N ALA A 706 9.68 -4.88 18.08
CA ALA A 706 10.97 -5.39 18.54
C ALA A 706 10.90 -5.92 19.98
N ARG A 707 10.29 -5.16 20.90
CA ARG A 707 10.15 -5.60 22.31
C ARG A 707 9.26 -6.83 22.44
N LEU A 708 8.17 -6.92 21.68
CA LEU A 708 7.32 -8.12 21.65
C LEU A 708 8.10 -9.35 21.16
N ALA A 709 8.90 -9.19 20.10
CA ALA A 709 9.75 -10.26 19.58
C ALA A 709 10.77 -10.73 20.62
N ASP A 710 11.43 -9.80 21.33
CA ASP A 710 12.38 -10.13 22.39
C ASP A 710 11.70 -10.91 23.54
N TYR A 711 10.52 -10.47 23.97
CA TYR A 711 9.80 -11.10 25.08
C TYR A 711 9.11 -12.41 24.74
N LEU A 712 9.00 -12.78 23.46
CA LEU A 712 8.27 -13.96 22.98
C LEU A 712 9.13 -14.84 22.06
N ALA A 713 10.45 -14.78 22.19
CA ALA A 713 11.40 -15.57 21.41
C ALA A 713 11.23 -17.10 21.55
N ASP A 714 10.44 -17.55 22.52
CA ASP A 714 10.02 -18.94 22.75
C ASP A 714 8.83 -19.40 21.87
N PHE A 715 8.25 -18.51 21.05
CA PHE A 715 7.14 -18.80 20.15
C PHE A 715 7.50 -18.52 18.67
N THR A 716 6.75 -19.11 17.75
CA THR A 716 6.76 -18.69 16.34
C THR A 716 5.96 -17.40 16.21
N LEU A 717 6.57 -16.33 15.68
CA LEU A 717 5.95 -15.01 15.60
C LEU A 717 5.67 -14.62 14.16
N LEU A 718 4.41 -14.29 13.87
CA LEU A 718 3.96 -13.84 12.56
C LEU A 718 3.59 -12.35 12.61
N PHE A 719 4.41 -11.51 11.96
CA PHE A 719 4.17 -10.08 11.79
C PHE A 719 3.85 -9.76 10.32
N PRO A 720 3.00 -8.75 10.02
CA PRO A 720 2.69 -8.38 8.65
C PRO A 720 3.90 -7.77 7.95
N GLN A 721 4.09 -8.10 6.67
CA GLN A 721 5.24 -7.69 5.86
C GLN A 721 4.82 -7.30 4.45
N GLN A 722 4.11 -8.17 3.73
CA GLN A 722 3.72 -7.94 2.33
C GLN A 722 2.52 -6.99 2.22
N LEU A 723 1.68 -6.98 3.24
CA LEU A 723 0.50 -6.13 3.36
C LEU A 723 0.61 -5.20 4.58
N PRO A 724 -0.08 -4.05 4.56
CA PRO A 724 -0.15 -3.20 5.74
C PRO A 724 -0.75 -3.94 6.93
N ALA A 725 -0.11 -3.80 8.09
CA ALA A 725 -0.65 -4.27 9.37
C ALA A 725 -1.96 -3.57 9.75
N GLY A 726 -2.13 -2.30 9.35
CA GLY A 726 -3.38 -1.56 9.54
C GLY A 726 -4.44 -1.82 8.46
N ASP A 727 -5.46 -0.97 8.44
CA ASP A 727 -6.70 -1.16 7.65
C ASP A 727 -6.53 -1.40 6.14
N GLY A 728 -5.38 -1.03 5.57
CA GLY A 728 -5.07 -1.30 4.16
C GLY A 728 -4.98 -2.79 3.81
N GLY A 729 -4.77 -3.66 4.81
CA GLY A 729 -4.77 -5.13 4.66
C GLY A 729 -6.10 -5.81 5.02
N LEU A 730 -7.06 -5.08 5.61
CA LEU A 730 -8.26 -5.65 6.25
C LEU A 730 -9.14 -6.45 5.27
N SER A 731 -9.25 -5.98 4.02
CA SER A 731 -10.09 -6.61 3.00
C SER A 731 -9.62 -8.01 2.59
N LEU A 732 -8.32 -8.33 2.69
CA LEU A 732 -7.85 -9.71 2.50
C LEU A 732 -8.31 -10.60 3.64
N GLY A 733 -8.17 -10.14 4.89
CA GLY A 733 -8.62 -10.86 6.08
C GLY A 733 -10.10 -11.20 6.02
N GLN A 734 -10.93 -10.23 5.65
CA GLN A 734 -12.36 -10.43 5.37
C GLN A 734 -12.60 -11.55 4.34
N GLY A 735 -11.82 -11.55 3.25
CA GLY A 735 -11.94 -12.51 2.17
C GLY A 735 -11.60 -13.94 2.55
N VAL A 736 -10.48 -14.16 3.25
CA VAL A 736 -10.08 -15.50 3.69
C VAL A 736 -11.01 -16.05 4.78
N ILE A 737 -11.57 -15.19 5.64
CA ILE A 737 -12.56 -15.61 6.64
C ILE A 737 -13.85 -16.10 5.97
N ALA A 738 -14.41 -15.29 5.07
CA ALA A 738 -15.63 -15.66 4.34
C ALA A 738 -15.43 -16.88 3.45
N ALA A 739 -14.26 -17.00 2.81
CA ALA A 739 -13.88 -18.17 2.04
C ALA A 739 -13.84 -19.43 2.92
N ALA A 740 -13.15 -19.38 4.07
CA ALA A 740 -13.05 -20.52 4.98
C ALA A 740 -14.40 -20.94 5.57
N ARG A 741 -15.28 -19.98 5.86
CA ARG A 741 -16.66 -20.27 6.31
C ARG A 741 -17.49 -20.90 5.21
N GLY A 742 -17.45 -20.34 4.00
CA GLY A 742 -18.18 -20.87 2.84
C GLY A 742 -17.75 -22.29 2.45
N MET A 743 -16.46 -22.64 2.61
CA MET A 743 -15.96 -24.00 2.35
C MET A 743 -16.38 -25.02 3.41
N ALA A 744 -16.71 -24.58 4.63
CA ALA A 744 -17.17 -25.48 5.68
C ALA A 744 -18.68 -25.77 5.60
N GLU A 745 -19.43 -24.94 4.87
CA GLU A 745 -20.87 -25.11 4.61
C GLU A 745 -21.16 -25.94 3.36
N ALA A 746 -20.16 -26.09 2.47
CA ALA A 746 -20.20 -26.89 1.25
C ALA A 746 -19.84 -28.35 1.54
#